data_AF-Q6DI86-F1
#
_entry.id   AF-Q6DI86-F1
#
_cell.length_a   1.000
_cell.length_b   1.000
_cell.length_c   1.000
_cell.angle_alpha   90.00
_cell.angle_beta   90.00
_cell.angle_gamma   90.00
#
_symmetry.space_group_name_H-M   'P 1'
#
loop_
_entity.id
_entity.type
_entity.pdbx_description
1 polymer ?
#
loop_
_entity_poly.entity_id
_entity_poly.type
_entity_poly.pdbx_seq_one_letter_code
_entity_poly.pdbx_strand_id
1 'polypeptide(L)'
;MFRLRSISLLSWRAFPLRPFSCESLITQMQKCTNEEQVFDLIETNTATLSEQQVGCAFNVLWQFQKQKTVLEKNVDHVRNHPQFLTLCSITTNHIPAMSDATLVDVLYSIKQFAVESHHPLIEALVTEAWKRLERFDTNVLSIFSTCLADQHLYFSPLMGKIADIVNRRLETIQDLRALSVLMVSISSLISPCFQERLVIRTELLFDTVNSSKVNIARRILLFLRNVKYSHYPLLERCNQVFIRNMSHLDLESISKILNLYQFLQFHSFEFVEAARGRLAEMTLPSDHPESFVRLFAALGPVARPEIKKQLKSTILLLSEELSSQQALIVLGAMEDMESRNSHLLKKIVSVLYKHLDNYKSIELLKIIQALTFLHFQSKELFMKLRELLLSRLEASVIPSEISVLVSALSMLPHPHLSETAVSRIEAVLPQCDFRELNDLVVYLMRWIQSDLVCLASTTGKQLDLLQKLDQLGRHRLQQSTNLDLLWEELKSLKGEWLHESLVEESIAALLRFMDEIDYSNIAKVASFLSRTNYLNTLLLDRIASVAIQQVEKIHPFSVLAIILPFSILNYDPPQKDEFFGACVQCCNSYLGTLDPGTLVFLGFSLAVLEYFPEDLLKKMFNIEFLARLDSQLEILPSSLSARIQFRLMELNRAVCLECPELQVPWFHDRFCQRQFNKDTGVMNGAQQQIYKMLAEVLGGHQCVKPSALSPYYHTVGFECILDKRKKPLPYESHSIAPRKSLGMHWDSRVEPRLPPEAERIAIELLDVRAFCSNIPHLKGKSAMKKRHLEILGYRVIQIPYFEWNSMAMSTKDARMDYLREHLFGEGKS
;
A
#
# COMPACT_ATOMS: atom_id res chain seq x y z
N MET A 1 44.20 -62.16 -71.71
CA MET A 1 44.26 -61.50 -70.39
C MET A 1 43.26 -60.33 -70.36
N PHE A 2 43.04 -59.70 -69.20
CA PHE A 2 42.38 -58.40 -68.96
C PHE A 2 42.63 -57.35 -70.09
N ARG A 3 41.80 -56.35 -70.47
CA ARG A 3 40.50 -55.70 -70.05
C ARG A 3 40.07 -54.77 -71.25
N LEU A 4 38.86 -54.23 -71.48
CA LEU A 4 37.49 -54.32 -70.91
C LEU A 4 36.40 -53.83 -71.94
N ARG A 5 35.22 -53.40 -71.43
CA ARG A 5 33.98 -52.82 -72.03
C ARG A 5 34.09 -51.30 -72.36
N SER A 6 33.17 -50.56 -73.01
CA SER A 6 31.95 -50.74 -73.88
C SER A 6 31.57 -49.34 -74.45
N ILE A 7 31.00 -49.10 -75.65
CA ILE A 7 29.60 -49.33 -76.12
C ILE A 7 28.55 -48.77 -75.12
N SER A 8 27.56 -47.92 -75.45
CA SER A 8 26.74 -47.76 -76.68
C SER A 8 26.38 -46.30 -77.12
N LEU A 9 25.59 -46.17 -78.19
CA LEU A 9 25.01 -44.95 -78.79
C LEU A 9 23.47 -44.87 -78.60
N LEU A 10 22.85 -43.77 -79.09
CA LEU A 10 21.39 -43.49 -79.27
C LEU A 10 20.60 -43.11 -77.98
N SER A 11 19.63 -42.18 -77.99
CA SER A 11 19.20 -41.19 -79.01
C SER A 11 18.50 -39.97 -78.35
N TRP A 12 18.14 -38.94 -79.15
CA TRP A 12 17.55 -37.68 -78.67
C TRP A 12 16.11 -37.78 -78.13
N ARG A 13 15.77 -36.95 -77.12
CA ARG A 13 14.66 -35.97 -77.20
C ARG A 13 14.78 -34.88 -76.11
N ALA A 14 14.15 -33.73 -76.35
CA ALA A 14 14.40 -32.49 -75.64
C ALA A 14 13.51 -32.27 -74.40
N PHE A 15 14.06 -31.57 -73.41
CA PHE A 15 13.34 -30.64 -72.53
C PHE A 15 14.21 -29.37 -72.32
N PRO A 16 13.61 -28.17 -72.15
CA PRO A 16 14.34 -26.91 -72.19
C PRO A 16 14.97 -26.52 -70.85
N LEU A 17 16.08 -25.77 -70.90
CA LEU A 17 16.63 -25.13 -69.69
C LEU A 17 15.66 -24.04 -69.19
N ARG A 18 15.19 -24.17 -67.94
CA ARG A 18 14.59 -23.07 -67.18
C ARG A 18 15.67 -22.43 -66.28
N PRO A 19 15.93 -21.12 -66.39
CA PRO A 19 16.88 -20.44 -65.51
C PRO A 19 16.17 -19.93 -64.25
N PHE A 20 16.47 -20.51 -63.09
CA PHE A 20 16.08 -19.93 -61.79
C PHE A 20 17.21 -20.08 -60.77
N SER A 21 17.48 -18.98 -60.07
CA SER A 21 18.40 -18.93 -58.93
C SER A 21 17.83 -19.70 -57.75
N CYS A 22 18.60 -20.64 -57.17
CA CYS A 22 18.27 -21.27 -55.90
C CYS A 22 18.40 -20.27 -54.74
N GLU A 23 17.36 -19.47 -54.56
CA GLU A 23 17.15 -18.70 -53.34
C GLU A 23 16.86 -19.68 -52.18
N SER A 24 17.46 -19.45 -51.01
CA SER A 24 17.34 -20.37 -49.86
C SER A 24 15.89 -20.53 -49.42
N LEU A 25 15.47 -21.74 -49.03
CA LEU A 25 14.13 -22.01 -48.50
C LEU A 25 13.79 -21.08 -47.31
N ILE A 26 14.79 -20.72 -46.50
CA ILE A 26 14.65 -19.75 -45.40
C ILE A 26 14.26 -18.37 -45.95
N THR A 27 14.93 -17.93 -47.02
CA THR A 27 14.64 -16.65 -47.69
C THR A 27 13.30 -16.68 -48.42
N GLN A 28 12.86 -17.84 -48.93
CA GLN A 28 11.52 -18.02 -49.48
C GLN A 28 10.44 -17.91 -48.39
N MET A 29 10.60 -18.62 -47.26
CA MET A 29 9.71 -18.52 -46.10
C MET A 29 9.63 -17.08 -45.55
N GLN A 30 10.76 -16.37 -45.49
CA GLN A 30 10.81 -14.96 -45.05
C GLN A 30 10.14 -13.97 -46.03
N LYS A 31 9.85 -14.40 -47.28
CA LYS A 31 9.12 -13.61 -48.28
C LYS A 31 7.64 -13.94 -48.38
N CYS A 32 7.14 -14.95 -47.67
CA CYS A 32 5.72 -15.27 -47.63
C CYS A 32 4.90 -14.08 -47.12
N THR A 33 3.67 -13.94 -47.62
CA THR A 33 2.74 -12.86 -47.24
C THR A 33 1.57 -13.32 -46.37
N ASN A 34 1.39 -14.64 -46.20
CA ASN A 34 0.34 -15.25 -45.39
C ASN A 34 0.78 -16.63 -44.87
N GLU A 35 -0.03 -17.24 -44.00
CA GLU A 35 0.25 -18.57 -43.45
C GLU A 35 0.19 -19.70 -44.50
N GLU A 36 -0.71 -19.65 -45.48
CA GLU A 36 -0.86 -20.72 -46.49
C GLU A 36 0.40 -20.89 -47.35
N GLN A 37 1.04 -19.80 -47.79
CA GLN A 37 2.31 -19.90 -48.54
C GLN A 37 3.43 -20.56 -47.74
N VAL A 38 3.41 -20.46 -46.40
CA VAL A 38 4.36 -21.20 -45.55
C VAL A 38 3.98 -22.67 -45.47
N PHE A 39 2.69 -23.00 -45.42
CA PHE A 39 2.21 -24.39 -45.45
C PHE A 39 2.45 -25.07 -46.81
N ASP A 40 2.29 -24.37 -47.94
CA ASP A 40 2.67 -24.86 -49.28
C ASP A 40 4.17 -25.22 -49.35
N LEU A 41 5.03 -24.35 -48.81
CA LEU A 41 6.47 -24.60 -48.72
C LEU A 41 6.82 -25.76 -47.78
N ILE A 42 6.08 -25.94 -46.68
CA ILE A 42 6.23 -27.09 -45.79
C ILE A 42 5.82 -28.38 -46.50
N GLU A 43 4.66 -28.42 -47.14
CA GLU A 43 4.14 -29.61 -47.84
C GLU A 43 5.11 -30.08 -48.92
N THR A 44 5.52 -29.15 -49.79
CA THR A 44 6.45 -29.43 -50.90
C THR A 44 7.87 -29.82 -50.47
N ASN A 45 8.25 -29.59 -49.21
CA ASN A 45 9.61 -29.87 -48.68
C ASN A 45 9.61 -30.78 -47.43
N THR A 46 8.51 -31.46 -47.11
CA THR A 46 8.34 -32.27 -45.87
C THR A 46 9.51 -33.21 -45.55
N ALA A 47 10.12 -33.84 -46.55
CA ALA A 47 11.24 -34.78 -46.37
C ALA A 47 12.64 -34.13 -46.41
N THR A 48 12.73 -32.83 -46.67
CA THR A 48 13.99 -32.08 -46.90
C THR A 48 14.21 -30.91 -45.93
N LEU A 49 13.25 -30.63 -45.04
CA LEU A 49 13.37 -29.57 -44.04
C LEU A 49 14.49 -29.86 -43.03
N SER A 50 15.44 -28.93 -42.92
CA SER A 50 16.45 -28.88 -41.86
C SER A 50 15.90 -28.25 -40.58
N GLU A 51 16.59 -28.46 -39.46
CA GLU A 51 16.23 -27.92 -38.15
C GLU A 51 16.15 -26.38 -38.12
N GLN A 52 17.00 -25.69 -38.90
CA GLN A 52 16.93 -24.24 -39.08
C GLN A 52 15.70 -23.80 -39.88
N GLN A 53 15.29 -24.56 -40.90
CA GLN A 53 14.09 -24.26 -41.70
C GLN A 53 12.81 -24.52 -40.89
N VAL A 54 12.78 -25.57 -40.07
CA VAL A 54 11.70 -25.81 -39.09
C VAL A 54 11.57 -24.64 -38.12
N GLY A 55 12.70 -24.16 -37.55
CA GLY A 55 12.70 -22.98 -36.68
C GLY A 55 12.24 -21.71 -37.39
N CYS A 56 12.65 -21.50 -38.65
CA CYS A 56 12.20 -20.38 -39.46
C CYS A 56 10.69 -20.42 -39.73
N ALA A 57 10.15 -21.59 -40.05
CA ALA A 57 8.72 -21.77 -40.32
C ALA A 57 7.84 -21.37 -39.12
N PHE A 58 8.15 -21.86 -37.92
CA PHE A 58 7.43 -21.45 -36.70
C PHE A 58 7.54 -19.96 -36.42
N ASN A 59 8.73 -19.36 -36.58
CA ASN A 59 8.93 -17.93 -36.35
C ASN A 59 8.10 -17.10 -37.34
N VAL A 60 8.14 -17.40 -38.64
CA VAL A 60 7.35 -16.71 -39.68
C VAL A 60 5.84 -16.84 -39.42
N LEU A 61 5.34 -18.05 -39.14
CA LEU A 61 3.93 -18.26 -38.76
C LEU A 61 3.53 -17.40 -37.55
N TRP A 62 4.40 -17.30 -36.54
CA TRP A 62 4.16 -16.44 -35.38
C TRP A 62 4.25 -14.94 -35.70
N GLN A 63 5.12 -14.50 -36.62
CA GLN A 63 5.17 -13.08 -37.02
C GLN A 63 3.84 -12.62 -37.65
N PHE A 64 3.18 -13.43 -38.49
CA PHE A 64 1.86 -13.09 -39.03
C PHE A 64 0.81 -12.94 -37.92
N GLN A 65 0.76 -13.88 -36.97
CA GLN A 65 -0.10 -13.79 -35.78
C GLN A 65 0.25 -12.62 -34.84
N LYS A 66 1.48 -12.11 -34.89
CA LYS A 66 1.93 -10.97 -34.10
C LYS A 66 1.58 -9.62 -34.73
N GLN A 67 1.39 -9.56 -36.04
CA GLN A 67 0.94 -8.37 -36.77
C GLN A 67 -0.59 -8.18 -36.70
N LYS A 68 -1.35 -9.29 -36.61
CA LYS A 68 -2.81 -9.31 -36.45
C LYS A 68 -3.25 -8.76 -35.09
N THR A 69 -4.33 -7.97 -35.07
CA THR A 69 -5.00 -7.55 -33.82
C THR A 69 -5.68 -8.73 -33.13
N VAL A 70 -6.09 -8.56 -31.87
CA VAL A 70 -6.66 -9.65 -31.05
C VAL A 70 -7.89 -10.32 -31.70
N LEU A 71 -8.68 -9.58 -32.49
CA LEU A 71 -9.85 -10.10 -33.21
C LEU A 71 -9.51 -10.80 -34.53
N GLU A 72 -8.33 -10.54 -35.12
CA GLU A 72 -7.89 -11.09 -36.41
C GLU A 72 -7.01 -12.35 -36.25
N LYS A 73 -6.58 -12.65 -35.02
CA LYS A 73 -5.69 -13.77 -34.69
C LYS A 73 -6.38 -15.13 -34.84
N ASN A 74 -6.24 -15.74 -36.01
CA ASN A 74 -6.75 -17.08 -36.33
C ASN A 74 -5.88 -18.24 -35.77
N VAL A 75 -5.40 -18.12 -34.52
CA VAL A 75 -4.45 -19.06 -33.88
C VAL A 75 -4.94 -20.50 -33.93
N ASP A 76 -6.20 -20.76 -33.57
CA ASP A 76 -6.78 -22.11 -33.57
C ASP A 76 -6.83 -22.73 -34.97
N HIS A 77 -7.02 -21.92 -36.01
CA HIS A 77 -7.02 -22.39 -37.40
C HIS A 77 -5.61 -22.79 -37.84
N VAL A 78 -4.59 -21.99 -37.49
CA VAL A 78 -3.19 -22.29 -37.77
C VAL A 78 -2.73 -23.55 -37.01
N ARG A 79 -3.07 -23.69 -35.73
CA ARG A 79 -2.76 -24.90 -34.93
C ARG A 79 -3.39 -26.16 -35.52
N ASN A 80 -4.66 -26.06 -35.95
CA ASN A 80 -5.42 -27.21 -36.44
C ASN A 80 -5.12 -27.54 -37.92
N HIS A 81 -4.25 -26.79 -38.60
CA HIS A 81 -3.90 -27.01 -40.00
C HIS A 81 -3.06 -28.29 -40.19
N PRO A 82 -3.32 -29.16 -41.18
CA PRO A 82 -2.61 -30.45 -41.30
C PRO A 82 -1.08 -30.31 -41.42
N GLN A 83 -0.63 -29.28 -42.12
CA GLN A 83 0.77 -28.97 -42.35
C GLN A 83 1.44 -28.40 -41.08
N PHE A 84 0.68 -27.84 -40.12
CA PHE A 84 1.19 -27.47 -38.79
C PHE A 84 1.41 -28.72 -37.93
N LEU A 85 0.49 -29.69 -37.97
CA LEU A 85 0.66 -30.99 -37.31
C LEU A 85 1.82 -31.78 -37.92
N THR A 86 1.99 -31.69 -39.25
CA THR A 86 3.16 -32.24 -39.98
C THR A 86 4.45 -31.55 -39.59
N LEU A 87 4.46 -30.21 -39.45
CA LEU A 87 5.63 -29.48 -38.95
C LEU A 87 5.98 -29.94 -37.52
N CYS A 88 4.99 -30.13 -36.64
CA CYS A 88 5.19 -30.66 -35.29
C CYS A 88 5.77 -32.10 -35.27
N SER A 89 5.30 -32.99 -36.15
CA SER A 89 5.84 -34.36 -36.22
C SER A 89 7.27 -34.39 -36.76
N ILE A 90 7.57 -33.61 -37.80
CA ILE A 90 8.94 -33.40 -38.32
C ILE A 90 9.84 -32.85 -37.19
N THR A 91 9.41 -31.79 -36.51
CA THR A 91 10.15 -31.13 -35.42
C THR A 91 10.69 -32.12 -34.41
N THR A 92 9.87 -33.09 -34.00
CA THR A 92 10.20 -34.13 -33.01
C THR A 92 11.49 -34.89 -33.37
N ASN A 93 11.74 -35.14 -34.66
CA ASN A 93 12.94 -35.83 -35.15
C ASN A 93 14.18 -34.93 -35.13
N HIS A 94 14.01 -33.61 -35.27
CA HIS A 94 15.11 -32.64 -35.35
C HIS A 94 15.55 -32.07 -33.99
N ILE A 95 14.80 -32.30 -32.90
CA ILE A 95 15.12 -31.84 -31.53
C ILE A 95 16.60 -32.05 -31.15
N PRO A 96 17.25 -33.21 -31.37
CA PRO A 96 18.65 -33.41 -31.01
C PRO A 96 19.62 -32.54 -31.80
N ALA A 97 19.29 -32.18 -33.05
CA ALA A 97 20.13 -31.40 -33.96
C ALA A 97 19.95 -29.88 -33.82
N MET A 98 18.82 -29.41 -33.27
CA MET A 98 18.53 -27.99 -33.10
C MET A 98 19.61 -27.25 -32.29
N SER A 99 19.88 -26.00 -32.68
CA SER A 99 20.65 -25.08 -31.83
C SER A 99 19.86 -24.71 -30.58
N ASP A 100 20.55 -24.32 -29.51
CA ASP A 100 19.92 -24.01 -28.22
C ASP A 100 18.92 -22.85 -28.31
N ALA A 101 19.18 -21.85 -29.16
CA ALA A 101 18.23 -20.78 -29.47
C ALA A 101 17.03 -21.31 -30.28
N THR A 102 17.27 -22.07 -31.35
CA THR A 102 16.21 -22.65 -32.20
C THR A 102 15.26 -23.55 -31.39
N LEU A 103 15.80 -24.37 -30.50
CA LEU A 103 15.06 -25.27 -29.62
C LEU A 103 14.05 -24.50 -28.74
N VAL A 104 14.48 -23.38 -28.18
CA VAL A 104 13.68 -22.54 -27.28
C VAL A 104 12.72 -21.62 -28.04
N ASP A 105 13.12 -21.07 -29.18
CA ASP A 105 12.24 -20.27 -30.06
C ASP A 105 11.09 -21.10 -30.65
N VAL A 106 11.35 -22.37 -30.99
CA VAL A 106 10.33 -23.33 -31.43
C VAL A 106 9.36 -23.64 -30.30
N LEU A 107 9.87 -23.95 -29.09
CA LEU A 107 9.05 -24.17 -27.90
C LEU A 107 8.17 -22.94 -27.57
N TYR A 108 8.74 -21.73 -27.64
CA TYR A 108 8.01 -20.48 -27.44
C TYR A 108 6.89 -20.31 -28.47
N SER A 109 7.21 -20.46 -29.75
CA SER A 109 6.24 -20.32 -30.85
C SER A 109 5.09 -21.32 -30.73
N ILE A 110 5.40 -22.60 -30.48
CA ILE A 110 4.41 -23.67 -30.25
C ILE A 110 3.48 -23.30 -29.07
N LYS A 111 4.02 -22.69 -28.00
CA LYS A 111 3.19 -22.24 -26.87
C LYS A 111 2.32 -21.03 -27.21
N GLN A 112 2.77 -20.11 -28.06
CA GLN A 112 1.92 -19.03 -28.57
C GLN A 112 0.78 -19.54 -29.49
N PHE A 113 0.93 -20.72 -30.10
CA PHE A 113 -0.14 -21.44 -30.81
C PHE A 113 -1.10 -22.23 -29.89
N ALA A 114 -1.05 -22.02 -28.58
CA ALA A 114 -1.93 -22.65 -27.59
C ALA A 114 -1.99 -24.19 -27.71
N VAL A 115 -0.82 -24.81 -27.85
CA VAL A 115 -0.65 -26.28 -27.78
C VAL A 115 -0.53 -26.72 -26.32
N GLU A 116 -1.27 -27.78 -25.97
CA GLU A 116 -1.38 -28.32 -24.60
C GLU A 116 -0.02 -28.69 -23.99
N SER A 117 0.16 -28.44 -22.69
CA SER A 117 1.45 -28.67 -22.01
C SER A 117 1.87 -30.15 -21.96
N HIS A 118 0.92 -31.07 -22.08
CA HIS A 118 1.14 -32.53 -22.12
C HIS A 118 1.30 -33.08 -23.54
N HIS A 119 1.37 -32.20 -24.55
CA HIS A 119 1.63 -32.64 -25.92
C HIS A 119 3.07 -33.16 -26.04
N PRO A 120 3.33 -34.38 -26.55
CA PRO A 120 4.66 -35.02 -26.49
C PRO A 120 5.81 -34.19 -27.08
N LEU A 121 5.55 -33.36 -28.08
CA LEU A 121 6.54 -32.42 -28.62
C LEU A 121 7.02 -31.39 -27.58
N ILE A 122 6.11 -30.87 -26.74
CA ILE A 122 6.46 -29.90 -25.69
C ILE A 122 7.27 -30.59 -24.59
N GLU A 123 6.87 -31.81 -24.20
CA GLU A 123 7.62 -32.61 -23.21
C GLU A 123 9.03 -32.95 -23.72
N ALA A 124 9.17 -33.31 -25.00
CA ALA A 124 10.47 -33.58 -25.62
C ALA A 124 11.36 -32.32 -25.72
N LEU A 125 10.80 -31.18 -26.13
CA LEU A 125 11.50 -29.89 -26.20
C LEU A 125 11.97 -29.42 -24.82
N VAL A 126 11.10 -29.49 -23.79
CA VAL A 126 11.45 -29.13 -22.40
C VAL A 126 12.49 -30.11 -21.83
N THR A 127 12.37 -31.41 -22.11
CA THR A 127 13.33 -32.43 -21.66
C THR A 127 14.71 -32.23 -22.28
N GLU A 128 14.80 -31.92 -23.58
CA GLU A 128 16.08 -31.64 -24.23
C GLU A 128 16.67 -30.31 -23.74
N ALA A 129 15.85 -29.26 -23.60
CA ALA A 129 16.29 -27.99 -23.03
C ALA A 129 16.82 -28.15 -21.59
N TRP A 130 16.23 -29.04 -20.78
CA TRP A 130 16.75 -29.33 -19.44
C TRP A 130 18.16 -29.93 -19.46
N LYS A 131 18.46 -30.86 -20.37
CA LYS A 131 19.81 -31.44 -20.52
C LYS A 131 20.85 -30.39 -20.91
N ARG A 132 20.43 -29.34 -21.63
CA ARG A 132 21.30 -28.30 -22.19
C ARG A 132 21.37 -27.02 -21.36
N LEU A 133 20.60 -26.91 -20.28
CA LEU A 133 20.37 -25.67 -19.53
C LEU A 133 21.64 -24.90 -19.11
N GLU A 134 22.73 -25.61 -18.75
CA GLU A 134 24.02 -24.98 -18.41
C GLU A 134 24.75 -24.35 -19.61
N ARG A 135 24.39 -24.68 -20.86
CA ARG A 135 24.99 -24.11 -22.08
C ARG A 135 24.31 -22.81 -22.52
N PHE A 136 23.05 -22.61 -22.14
CA PHE A 136 22.24 -21.49 -22.59
C PHE A 136 22.85 -20.14 -22.16
N ASP A 137 22.77 -19.15 -23.07
CA ASP A 137 23.03 -17.76 -22.74
C ASP A 137 21.83 -17.11 -22.02
N THR A 138 21.99 -15.86 -21.57
CA THR A 138 20.96 -15.14 -20.82
C THR A 138 19.67 -14.90 -21.62
N ASN A 139 19.74 -14.74 -22.94
CA ASN A 139 18.57 -14.52 -23.78
C ASN A 139 17.79 -15.83 -23.92
N VAL A 140 18.47 -16.92 -24.27
CA VAL A 140 17.88 -18.27 -24.36
C VAL A 140 17.27 -18.70 -23.02
N LEU A 141 17.97 -18.46 -21.90
CA LEU A 141 17.44 -18.68 -20.55
C LEU A 141 16.15 -17.86 -20.29
N SER A 142 16.09 -16.59 -20.73
CA SER A 142 14.93 -15.73 -20.50
C SER A 142 13.69 -16.13 -21.31
N ILE A 143 13.87 -16.59 -22.55
CA ILE A 143 12.76 -17.11 -23.36
C ILE A 143 12.30 -18.44 -22.76
N PHE A 144 13.23 -19.33 -22.37
CA PHE A 144 12.89 -20.60 -21.75
C PHE A 144 12.19 -20.43 -20.38
N SER A 145 12.62 -19.47 -19.55
CA SER A 145 11.95 -19.17 -18.27
C SER A 145 10.54 -18.57 -18.47
N THR A 146 10.29 -17.92 -19.61
CA THR A 146 8.93 -17.51 -20.03
C THR A 146 8.10 -18.74 -20.39
N CYS A 147 8.62 -19.65 -21.24
CA CYS A 147 7.93 -20.89 -21.62
C CYS A 147 7.56 -21.80 -20.44
N LEU A 148 8.33 -21.76 -19.35
CA LEU A 148 8.03 -22.46 -18.09
C LEU A 148 7.01 -21.69 -17.22
N ALA A 149 7.10 -20.37 -17.17
CA ALA A 149 6.14 -19.51 -16.45
C ALA A 149 4.72 -19.60 -17.06
N ASP A 150 4.63 -19.68 -18.38
CA ASP A 150 3.38 -19.89 -19.14
C ASP A 150 2.78 -21.30 -18.92
N GLN A 151 3.57 -22.25 -18.39
CA GLN A 151 3.13 -23.57 -17.95
C GLN A 151 2.84 -23.63 -16.43
N HIS A 152 2.86 -22.49 -15.74
CA HIS A 152 2.77 -22.36 -14.29
C HIS A 152 3.88 -23.04 -13.48
N LEU A 153 5.01 -23.41 -14.11
CA LEU A 153 6.13 -24.15 -13.50
C LEU A 153 7.07 -23.28 -12.63
N TYR A 154 6.54 -22.22 -12.00
CA TYR A 154 7.27 -21.26 -11.16
C TYR A 154 8.03 -21.90 -9.99
N PHE A 155 7.50 -23.00 -9.44
CA PHE A 155 8.10 -23.74 -8.31
C PHE A 155 8.83 -25.02 -8.75
N SER A 156 9.12 -25.18 -10.05
CA SER A 156 9.76 -26.39 -10.57
C SER A 156 11.26 -26.47 -10.25
N PRO A 157 11.85 -27.67 -10.12
CA PRO A 157 13.30 -27.85 -10.06
C PRO A 157 14.04 -27.27 -11.28
N LEU A 158 13.36 -27.19 -12.42
CA LEU A 158 13.82 -26.50 -13.63
C LEU A 158 14.01 -25.00 -13.38
N MET A 159 12.99 -24.31 -12.84
CA MET A 159 13.09 -22.89 -12.49
C MET A 159 14.12 -22.65 -11.38
N GLY A 160 14.27 -23.58 -10.43
CA GLY A 160 15.32 -23.56 -9.42
C GLY A 160 16.74 -23.60 -10.01
N LYS A 161 16.98 -24.44 -11.01
CA LYS A 161 18.27 -24.45 -11.74
C LYS A 161 18.49 -23.17 -12.56
N ILE A 162 17.44 -22.58 -13.15
CA ILE A 162 17.55 -21.27 -13.82
C ILE A 162 17.97 -20.19 -12.80
N ALA A 163 17.34 -20.16 -11.62
CA ALA A 163 17.69 -19.21 -10.56
C ALA A 163 19.16 -19.34 -10.12
N ASP A 164 19.67 -20.56 -9.94
CA ASP A 164 21.08 -20.81 -9.61
C ASP A 164 22.05 -20.42 -10.74
N ILE A 165 21.73 -20.72 -12.01
CA ILE A 165 22.55 -20.29 -13.15
C ILE A 165 22.61 -18.75 -13.23
N VAL A 166 21.49 -18.05 -13.00
CA VAL A 166 21.46 -16.58 -12.94
C VAL A 166 22.26 -16.06 -11.74
N ASN A 167 22.19 -16.71 -10.57
CA ASN A 167 22.97 -16.35 -9.39
C ASN A 167 24.49 -16.46 -9.63
N ARG A 168 24.93 -17.58 -10.22
CA ARG A 168 26.34 -17.84 -10.59
C ARG A 168 26.87 -16.89 -11.67
N ARG A 169 26.00 -16.41 -12.58
CA ARG A 169 26.39 -15.58 -13.74
C ARG A 169 26.07 -14.09 -13.60
N LEU A 170 25.49 -13.66 -12.48
CA LEU A 170 24.85 -12.33 -12.33
C LEU A 170 25.71 -11.16 -12.81
N GLU A 171 26.99 -11.14 -12.44
CA GLU A 171 27.91 -10.03 -12.78
C GLU A 171 28.28 -9.98 -14.27
N THR A 172 28.10 -11.08 -15.00
CA THR A 172 28.33 -11.18 -16.46
C THR A 172 27.11 -10.77 -17.28
N ILE A 173 25.92 -10.70 -16.69
CA ILE A 173 24.69 -10.34 -17.39
C ILE A 173 24.70 -8.84 -17.69
N GLN A 174 24.63 -8.48 -18.97
CA GLN A 174 24.55 -7.09 -19.43
C GLN A 174 23.17 -6.73 -20.04
N ASP A 175 22.43 -7.69 -20.61
CA ASP A 175 21.09 -7.39 -21.15
C ASP A 175 20.03 -7.32 -20.04
N LEU A 176 19.76 -6.09 -19.61
CA LEU A 176 18.68 -5.71 -18.71
C LEU A 176 17.30 -6.24 -19.16
N ARG A 177 17.07 -6.41 -20.48
CA ARG A 177 15.81 -6.96 -21.01
C ARG A 177 15.63 -8.42 -20.61
N ALA A 178 16.66 -9.24 -20.84
CA ALA A 178 16.67 -10.65 -20.48
C ALA A 178 16.66 -10.83 -18.95
N LEU A 179 17.45 -10.03 -18.23
CA LEU A 179 17.45 -9.98 -16.76
C LEU A 179 16.05 -9.68 -16.21
N SER A 180 15.35 -8.67 -16.74
CA SER A 180 14.01 -8.29 -16.28
C SER A 180 12.96 -9.40 -16.47
N VAL A 181 13.14 -10.30 -17.43
CA VAL A 181 12.27 -11.47 -17.62
C VAL A 181 12.62 -12.54 -16.58
N LEU A 182 13.91 -12.89 -16.49
CA LEU A 182 14.42 -13.89 -15.56
C LEU A 182 14.04 -13.56 -14.11
N MET A 183 14.21 -12.31 -13.68
CA MET A 183 13.78 -11.79 -12.39
C MET A 183 12.33 -12.17 -12.07
N VAL A 184 11.38 -11.88 -12.97
CA VAL A 184 9.97 -12.21 -12.76
C VAL A 184 9.76 -13.73 -12.69
N SER A 185 10.36 -14.50 -13.61
CA SER A 185 10.24 -15.97 -13.64
C SER A 185 10.76 -16.64 -12.37
N ILE A 186 11.90 -16.20 -11.81
CA ILE A 186 12.55 -16.83 -10.65
C ILE A 186 12.11 -16.27 -9.29
N SER A 187 11.33 -15.18 -9.29
CA SER A 187 11.00 -14.39 -8.08
C SER A 187 10.42 -15.18 -6.89
N SER A 188 9.82 -16.35 -7.13
CA SER A 188 9.26 -17.25 -6.12
C SER A 188 10.25 -18.24 -5.49
N LEU A 189 11.51 -18.28 -5.95
CA LEU A 189 12.52 -19.29 -5.56
C LEU A 189 13.84 -18.69 -5.03
N ILE A 190 13.94 -17.38 -4.89
CA ILE A 190 15.20 -16.68 -4.60
C ILE A 190 15.28 -16.16 -3.15
N SER A 191 16.43 -16.33 -2.51
CA SER A 191 16.70 -15.85 -1.15
C SER A 191 16.87 -14.32 -1.08
N PRO A 192 16.65 -13.67 0.08
CA PRO A 192 16.79 -12.21 0.22
C PRO A 192 18.15 -11.66 -0.25
N CYS A 193 19.26 -12.31 0.09
CA CYS A 193 20.60 -11.95 -0.39
C CYS A 193 20.73 -11.98 -1.93
N PHE A 194 20.08 -12.95 -2.60
CA PHE A 194 20.05 -12.97 -4.07
C PHE A 194 19.07 -11.94 -4.65
N GLN A 195 17.96 -11.64 -3.98
CA GLN A 195 17.06 -10.54 -4.34
C GLN A 195 17.78 -9.18 -4.29
N GLU A 196 18.53 -8.88 -3.23
CA GLU A 196 19.29 -7.64 -3.09
C GLU A 196 20.36 -7.54 -4.19
N ARG A 197 21.16 -8.59 -4.41
CA ARG A 197 22.14 -8.62 -5.52
C ARG A 197 21.50 -8.44 -6.90
N LEU A 198 20.35 -9.07 -7.17
CA LEU A 198 19.58 -8.86 -8.40
C LEU A 198 19.15 -7.40 -8.55
N VAL A 199 18.68 -6.77 -7.48
CA VAL A 199 18.25 -5.36 -7.49
C VAL A 199 19.44 -4.42 -7.73
N ILE A 200 20.57 -4.61 -7.03
CA ILE A 200 21.79 -3.82 -7.23
C ILE A 200 22.31 -3.97 -8.67
N ARG A 201 22.36 -5.20 -9.21
CA ARG A 201 22.77 -5.44 -10.61
C ARG A 201 21.80 -4.82 -11.60
N THR A 202 20.49 -4.89 -11.33
CA THR A 202 19.45 -4.26 -12.16
C THR A 202 19.57 -2.75 -12.15
N GLU A 203 19.85 -2.15 -10.98
CA GLU A 203 20.03 -0.72 -10.83
C GLU A 203 21.29 -0.22 -11.58
N LEU A 204 22.41 -0.93 -11.46
CA LEU A 204 23.65 -0.64 -12.21
C LEU A 204 23.43 -0.69 -13.73
N LEU A 205 22.55 -1.57 -14.22
CA LEU A 205 22.20 -1.67 -15.64
C LEU A 205 21.10 -0.68 -16.07
N PHE A 206 20.44 0.02 -15.14
CA PHE A 206 19.33 0.92 -15.44
C PHE A 206 19.79 2.32 -15.87
N ASP A 207 20.68 2.38 -16.87
CA ASP A 207 21.31 3.62 -17.33
C ASP A 207 20.53 4.35 -18.42
N THR A 208 20.25 5.63 -18.21
CA THR A 208 19.39 6.51 -19.02
C THR A 208 17.91 6.12 -19.08
N VAL A 209 17.05 7.13 -19.21
CA VAL A 209 15.59 7.02 -19.29
C VAL A 209 15.17 7.13 -20.76
N ASN A 210 14.74 6.03 -21.38
CA ASN A 210 14.30 5.97 -22.78
C ASN A 210 13.01 5.16 -22.95
N SER A 211 12.36 5.27 -24.12
CA SER A 211 11.07 4.63 -24.41
C SER A 211 11.10 3.11 -24.47
N SER A 212 12.20 2.50 -24.92
CA SER A 212 12.36 1.04 -24.97
C SER A 212 12.26 0.36 -23.60
N LYS A 213 12.55 1.12 -22.52
CA LYS A 213 12.54 0.62 -21.13
C LYS A 213 11.16 0.50 -20.50
N VAL A 214 10.06 0.97 -21.11
CA VAL A 214 8.71 0.89 -20.49
C VAL A 214 8.35 -0.54 -20.08
N ASN A 215 8.59 -1.54 -20.94
CA ASN A 215 8.31 -2.94 -20.63
C ASN A 215 9.29 -3.56 -19.61
N ILE A 216 10.52 -3.04 -19.54
CA ILE A 216 11.52 -3.44 -18.54
C ILE A 216 11.11 -2.91 -17.16
N ALA A 217 10.76 -1.63 -17.05
CA ALA A 217 10.27 -1.01 -15.82
C ALA A 217 9.00 -1.71 -15.27
N ARG A 218 8.07 -2.13 -16.16
CA ARG A 218 6.89 -2.92 -15.76
C ARG A 218 7.24 -4.26 -15.15
N ARG A 219 8.23 -4.97 -15.72
CA ARG A 219 8.73 -6.24 -15.18
C ARG A 219 9.47 -6.06 -13.86
N ILE A 220 10.23 -4.98 -13.71
CA ILE A 220 10.91 -4.63 -12.45
C ILE A 220 9.89 -4.34 -11.34
N LEU A 221 8.84 -3.55 -11.59
CA LEU A 221 7.74 -3.39 -10.64
C LEU A 221 7.06 -4.72 -10.28
N LEU A 222 6.82 -5.58 -11.28
CA LEU A 222 6.21 -6.89 -11.08
C LEU A 222 7.10 -7.83 -10.23
N PHE A 223 8.42 -7.78 -10.45
CA PHE A 223 9.41 -8.46 -9.63
C PHE A 223 9.38 -7.95 -8.18
N LEU A 224 9.53 -6.63 -7.97
CA LEU A 224 9.52 -6.00 -6.65
C LEU A 224 8.24 -6.34 -5.87
N ARG A 225 7.08 -6.37 -6.56
CA ARG A 225 5.80 -6.86 -6.01
C ARG A 225 5.91 -8.33 -5.56
N ASN A 226 6.42 -9.22 -6.41
CA ASN A 226 6.52 -10.65 -6.11
C ASN A 226 7.42 -10.92 -4.89
N VAL A 227 8.56 -10.24 -4.78
CA VAL A 227 9.48 -10.37 -3.64
C VAL A 227 9.10 -9.49 -2.43
N LYS A 228 7.99 -8.73 -2.52
CA LYS A 228 7.51 -7.80 -1.48
C LYS A 228 8.53 -6.72 -1.06
N TYR A 229 9.46 -6.34 -1.93
CA TYR A 229 10.61 -5.47 -1.61
C TYR A 229 10.48 -4.10 -2.27
N SER A 230 10.56 -3.01 -1.50
CA SER A 230 10.37 -1.63 -1.96
C SER A 230 11.70 -0.87 -2.09
N HIS A 231 12.51 -1.22 -3.09
CA HIS A 231 13.78 -0.53 -3.34
C HIS A 231 13.57 0.83 -4.03
N TYR A 232 13.53 1.91 -3.25
CA TYR A 232 13.18 3.25 -3.72
C TYR A 232 13.98 3.78 -4.93
N PRO A 233 15.33 3.67 -5.00
CA PRO A 233 16.09 4.18 -6.15
C PRO A 233 15.65 3.58 -7.49
N LEU A 234 15.38 2.27 -7.52
CA LEU A 234 14.93 1.58 -8.72
C LEU A 234 13.45 1.88 -9.04
N LEU A 235 12.63 2.16 -8.02
CA LEU A 235 11.25 2.65 -8.18
C LEU A 235 11.22 4.07 -8.77
N GLU A 236 12.09 4.97 -8.33
CA GLU A 236 12.24 6.31 -8.91
C GLU A 236 12.68 6.25 -10.38
N ARG A 237 13.68 5.42 -10.72
CA ARG A 237 14.12 5.22 -12.11
C ARG A 237 12.99 4.67 -13.00
N CYS A 238 12.19 3.72 -12.49
CA CYS A 238 11.00 3.23 -13.19
C CYS A 238 9.95 4.34 -13.36
N ASN A 239 9.70 5.13 -12.32
CA ASN A 239 8.76 6.25 -12.32
C ASN A 239 9.08 7.30 -13.38
N GLN A 240 10.37 7.67 -13.51
CA GLN A 240 10.83 8.58 -14.55
C GLN A 240 10.62 8.01 -15.97
N VAL A 241 10.78 6.68 -16.17
CA VAL A 241 10.43 6.03 -17.45
C VAL A 241 8.94 6.16 -17.76
N PHE A 242 8.05 5.96 -16.79
CA PHE A 242 6.61 6.06 -17.04
C PHE A 242 6.14 7.49 -17.29
N ILE A 243 6.61 8.47 -16.50
CA ILE A 243 6.26 9.88 -16.68
C ILE A 243 6.70 10.37 -18.07
N ARG A 244 7.94 10.09 -18.49
CA ARG A 244 8.45 10.50 -19.82
C ARG A 244 7.79 9.78 -21.00
N ASN A 245 7.07 8.68 -20.78
CA ASN A 245 6.41 7.89 -21.83
C ASN A 245 4.89 7.82 -21.65
N MET A 246 4.29 8.72 -20.88
CA MET A 246 2.87 8.68 -20.51
C MET A 246 1.92 8.62 -21.72
N SER A 247 2.27 9.29 -22.82
CA SER A 247 1.54 9.23 -24.11
C SER A 247 1.43 7.81 -24.69
N HIS A 248 2.43 6.95 -24.46
CA HIS A 248 2.51 5.56 -24.92
C HIS A 248 1.90 4.55 -23.93
N LEU A 249 1.42 4.98 -22.77
CA LEU A 249 0.74 4.11 -21.81
C LEU A 249 -0.76 4.05 -22.13
N ASP A 250 -1.28 2.83 -22.28
CA ASP A 250 -2.72 2.58 -22.36
C ASP A 250 -3.36 2.53 -20.95
N LEU A 251 -4.69 2.59 -20.92
CA LEU A 251 -5.52 2.52 -19.72
C LEU A 251 -5.17 1.32 -18.81
N GLU A 252 -4.96 0.15 -19.38
CA GLU A 252 -4.64 -1.09 -18.67
C GLU A 252 -3.24 -1.03 -18.04
N SER A 253 -2.30 -0.37 -18.70
CA SER A 253 -0.93 -0.14 -18.24
C SER A 253 -0.87 0.87 -17.11
N ILE A 254 -1.57 2.00 -17.23
CA ILE A 254 -1.68 3.01 -16.17
C ILE A 254 -2.32 2.37 -14.93
N SER A 255 -3.44 1.66 -15.10
CA SER A 255 -4.13 0.95 -14.01
C SER A 255 -3.23 -0.05 -13.30
N LYS A 256 -2.44 -0.85 -14.05
CA LYS A 256 -1.48 -1.80 -13.48
C LYS A 256 -0.35 -1.09 -12.70
N ILE A 257 0.17 0.04 -13.19
CA ILE A 257 1.24 0.77 -12.50
C ILE A 257 0.71 1.39 -11.19
N LEU A 258 -0.48 2.00 -11.18
CA LEU A 258 -1.11 2.54 -9.95
C LEU A 258 -1.28 1.45 -8.87
N ASN A 259 -1.80 0.28 -9.24
CA ASN A 259 -1.94 -0.86 -8.33
C ASN A 259 -0.58 -1.39 -7.81
N LEU A 260 0.46 -1.41 -8.65
CA LEU A 260 1.81 -1.82 -8.25
C LEU A 260 2.45 -0.82 -7.28
N TYR A 261 2.27 0.48 -7.51
CA TYR A 261 2.71 1.56 -6.62
C TYR A 261 2.03 1.48 -5.25
N GLN A 262 0.71 1.31 -5.21
CA GLN A 262 -0.05 1.15 -3.97
C GLN A 262 0.44 -0.07 -3.15
N PHE A 263 0.67 -1.22 -3.81
CA PHE A 263 1.20 -2.42 -3.15
C PHE A 263 2.62 -2.20 -2.58
N LEU A 264 3.48 -1.51 -3.33
CA LEU A 264 4.87 -1.23 -2.94
C LEU A 264 5.03 -0.01 -2.02
N GLN A 265 3.91 0.61 -1.62
CA GLN A 265 3.84 1.84 -0.81
C GLN A 265 4.62 3.03 -1.42
N PHE A 266 4.82 3.01 -2.73
CA PHE A 266 5.50 4.06 -3.48
C PHE A 266 4.48 5.12 -3.92
N HIS A 267 4.69 6.37 -3.50
CA HIS A 267 3.77 7.47 -3.76
C HIS A 267 4.46 8.49 -4.65
N SER A 268 3.91 8.71 -5.84
CA SER A 268 4.44 9.61 -6.87
C SER A 268 3.33 10.52 -7.36
N PHE A 269 3.23 11.71 -6.77
CA PHE A 269 2.23 12.71 -7.17
C PHE A 269 2.35 13.07 -8.66
N GLU A 270 3.57 13.21 -9.17
CA GLU A 270 3.85 13.53 -10.57
C GLU A 270 3.31 12.47 -11.55
N PHE A 271 3.45 11.17 -11.20
CA PHE A 271 2.86 10.11 -12.01
C PHE A 271 1.34 10.10 -11.91
N VAL A 272 0.76 10.33 -10.73
CA VAL A 272 -0.69 10.41 -10.55
C VAL A 272 -1.30 11.58 -11.33
N GLU A 273 -0.65 12.75 -11.35
CA GLU A 273 -1.08 13.91 -12.14
C GLU A 273 -1.00 13.63 -13.65
N ALA A 274 0.14 13.13 -14.12
CA ALA A 274 0.34 12.82 -15.54
C ALA A 274 -0.60 11.69 -16.00
N ALA A 275 -0.85 10.68 -15.16
CA ALA A 275 -1.85 9.65 -15.40
C ALA A 275 -3.28 10.20 -15.42
N ARG A 276 -3.65 11.11 -14.50
CA ARG A 276 -4.95 11.80 -14.48
C ARG A 276 -5.19 12.55 -15.79
N GLY A 277 -4.21 13.33 -16.24
CA GLY A 277 -4.27 14.04 -17.52
C GLY A 277 -4.46 13.07 -18.69
N ARG A 278 -3.60 12.05 -18.78
CA ARG A 278 -3.64 11.07 -19.86
C ARG A 278 -4.93 10.25 -19.91
N LEU A 279 -5.50 9.91 -18.75
CA LEU A 279 -6.79 9.21 -18.66
C LEU A 279 -7.97 10.14 -19.00
N ALA A 280 -7.88 11.45 -18.70
CA ALA A 280 -8.90 12.42 -19.09
C ALA A 280 -8.91 12.71 -20.60
N GLU A 281 -7.75 12.60 -21.28
CA GLU A 281 -7.65 12.61 -22.75
C GLU A 281 -8.31 11.39 -23.41
N MET A 282 -8.41 10.26 -22.70
CA MET A 282 -9.02 9.02 -23.21
C MET A 282 -10.54 9.12 -23.20
N THR A 283 -11.10 9.94 -24.09
CA THR A 283 -12.54 10.04 -24.38
C THR A 283 -13.05 8.76 -25.06
N LEU A 284 -13.17 7.68 -24.29
CA LEU A 284 -13.75 6.42 -24.73
C LEU A 284 -15.25 6.62 -25.04
N PRO A 285 -15.73 6.20 -26.22
CA PRO A 285 -17.17 6.14 -26.51
C PRO A 285 -17.92 5.28 -25.49
N SER A 286 -19.21 5.56 -25.32
CA SER A 286 -20.14 4.81 -24.46
C SER A 286 -20.24 3.32 -24.80
N ASP A 287 -19.91 2.97 -26.04
CA ASP A 287 -20.45 1.81 -26.73
C ASP A 287 -19.73 0.49 -26.40
N HIS A 288 -18.76 0.56 -25.48
CA HIS A 288 -18.00 -0.57 -24.94
C HIS A 288 -17.96 -0.50 -23.40
N PRO A 289 -18.98 -1.04 -22.69
CA PRO A 289 -19.09 -0.88 -21.24
C PRO A 289 -17.89 -1.44 -20.47
N GLU A 290 -17.24 -2.50 -20.95
CA GLU A 290 -16.04 -3.07 -20.31
C GLU A 290 -14.84 -2.09 -20.30
N SER A 291 -14.65 -1.36 -21.40
CA SER A 291 -13.60 -0.34 -21.51
C SER A 291 -13.94 0.89 -20.68
N PHE A 292 -15.22 1.30 -20.65
CA PHE A 292 -15.67 2.41 -19.82
C PHE A 292 -15.59 2.10 -18.31
N VAL A 293 -15.88 0.86 -17.89
CA VAL A 293 -15.71 0.39 -16.49
C VAL A 293 -14.25 0.45 -16.05
N ARG A 294 -13.30 0.05 -16.92
CA ARG A 294 -11.86 0.22 -16.65
C ARG A 294 -11.48 1.70 -16.50
N LEU A 295 -11.99 2.58 -17.38
CA LEU A 295 -11.72 4.03 -17.29
C LEU A 295 -12.31 4.62 -16.00
N PHE A 296 -13.53 4.23 -15.65
CA PHE A 296 -14.20 4.65 -14.42
C PHE A 296 -13.37 4.27 -13.18
N ALA A 297 -12.81 3.05 -13.14
CA ALA A 297 -11.96 2.61 -12.04
C ALA A 297 -10.59 3.32 -11.98
N ALA A 298 -9.96 3.59 -13.13
CA ALA A 298 -8.64 4.22 -13.18
C ALA A 298 -8.68 5.74 -12.97
N LEU A 299 -9.58 6.43 -13.67
CA LEU A 299 -9.72 7.89 -13.63
C LEU A 299 -10.59 8.35 -12.46
N GLY A 300 -11.60 7.56 -12.08
CA GLY A 300 -12.60 7.93 -11.08
C GLY A 300 -12.01 8.46 -9.77
N PRO A 301 -11.10 7.72 -9.08
CA PRO A 301 -10.51 8.15 -7.82
C PRO A 301 -9.72 9.46 -7.94
N VAL A 302 -8.92 9.61 -9.01
CA VAL A 302 -7.99 10.74 -9.21
C VAL A 302 -8.62 11.95 -9.91
N ALA A 303 -9.83 11.83 -10.46
CA ALA A 303 -10.49 12.88 -11.22
C ALA A 303 -10.87 14.12 -10.38
N ARG A 304 -10.93 15.28 -11.04
CA ARG A 304 -11.53 16.53 -10.49
C ARG A 304 -13.06 16.38 -10.31
N PRO A 305 -13.73 17.17 -9.44
CA PRO A 305 -15.15 17.01 -9.12
C PRO A 305 -16.10 17.00 -10.35
N GLU A 306 -15.77 17.74 -11.39
CA GLU A 306 -16.55 17.88 -12.63
C GLU A 306 -16.52 16.58 -13.44
N ILE A 307 -15.31 16.04 -13.64
CA ILE A 307 -15.09 14.74 -14.30
C ILE A 307 -15.67 13.61 -13.45
N LYS A 308 -15.49 13.65 -12.12
CA LYS A 308 -16.14 12.72 -11.17
C LYS A 308 -17.67 12.76 -11.29
N LYS A 309 -18.29 13.89 -11.65
CA LYS A 309 -19.73 13.98 -11.90
C LYS A 309 -20.11 13.37 -13.26
N GLN A 310 -19.37 13.68 -14.33
CA GLN A 310 -19.60 13.14 -15.68
C GLN A 310 -19.48 11.60 -15.72
N LEU A 311 -18.40 11.05 -15.15
CA LEU A 311 -18.19 9.60 -15.04
C LEU A 311 -19.36 8.89 -14.35
N LYS A 312 -19.91 9.48 -13.27
CA LYS A 312 -21.04 8.94 -12.50
C LYS A 312 -22.36 8.99 -13.28
N SER A 313 -22.55 9.94 -14.19
CA SER A 313 -23.71 9.93 -15.10
C SER A 313 -23.58 8.88 -16.20
N THR A 314 -22.41 8.71 -16.82
CA THR A 314 -22.22 7.73 -17.90
C THR A 314 -22.32 6.29 -17.41
N ILE A 315 -21.68 5.95 -16.29
CA ILE A 315 -21.78 4.58 -15.72
C ILE A 315 -23.20 4.26 -15.21
N LEU A 316 -24.00 5.29 -14.87
CA LEU A 316 -25.40 5.11 -14.50
C LEU A 316 -26.27 4.75 -15.71
N LEU A 317 -26.02 5.35 -16.89
CA LEU A 317 -26.70 4.98 -18.12
C LEU A 317 -26.37 3.54 -18.54
N LEU A 318 -25.09 3.16 -18.44
CA LEU A 318 -24.61 1.80 -18.73
C LEU A 318 -24.98 0.76 -17.66
N SER A 319 -25.61 1.16 -16.54
CA SER A 319 -25.75 0.30 -15.34
C SER A 319 -26.63 -0.93 -15.51
N GLU A 320 -27.39 -1.04 -16.60
CA GLU A 320 -28.23 -2.20 -16.90
C GLU A 320 -27.53 -3.26 -17.77
N GLU A 321 -26.44 -2.89 -18.45
CA GLU A 321 -25.62 -3.77 -19.29
C GLU A 321 -24.44 -4.41 -18.54
N LEU A 322 -24.18 -3.98 -17.29
CA LEU A 322 -23.01 -4.40 -16.53
C LEU A 322 -23.10 -5.88 -16.11
N SER A 323 -22.03 -6.62 -16.38
CA SER A 323 -21.82 -7.95 -15.80
C SER A 323 -21.59 -7.88 -14.28
N SER A 324 -21.73 -9.01 -13.60
CA SER A 324 -21.42 -9.17 -12.16
C SER A 324 -20.03 -8.63 -11.80
N GLN A 325 -19.01 -9.05 -12.54
CA GLN A 325 -17.62 -8.61 -12.33
C GLN A 325 -17.41 -7.12 -12.66
N GLN A 326 -18.09 -6.58 -13.67
CA GLN A 326 -18.06 -5.14 -13.95
C GLN A 326 -18.71 -4.32 -12.83
N ALA A 327 -19.86 -4.76 -12.31
CA ALA A 327 -20.53 -4.12 -11.18
C ALA A 327 -19.67 -4.13 -9.90
N LEU A 328 -18.88 -5.20 -9.67
CA LEU A 328 -17.92 -5.27 -8.57
C LEU A 328 -16.77 -4.25 -8.74
N ILE A 329 -16.23 -4.10 -9.95
CA ILE A 329 -15.20 -3.09 -10.27
C ILE A 329 -15.75 -1.67 -10.05
N VAL A 330 -16.98 -1.39 -10.50
CA VAL A 330 -17.64 -0.09 -10.27
C VAL A 330 -17.88 0.16 -8.78
N LEU A 331 -18.26 -0.84 -7.99
CA LEU A 331 -18.44 -0.68 -6.54
C LEU A 331 -17.13 -0.32 -5.83
N GLY A 332 -16.03 -1.00 -6.13
CA GLY A 332 -14.71 -0.66 -5.57
C GLY A 332 -14.26 0.75 -5.99
N ALA A 333 -14.42 1.09 -7.26
CA ALA A 333 -14.15 2.45 -7.74
C ALA A 333 -15.03 3.51 -7.05
N MET A 334 -16.29 3.18 -6.70
CA MET A 334 -17.15 4.08 -5.92
C MET A 334 -16.68 4.24 -4.47
N GLU A 335 -16.10 3.21 -3.86
CA GLU A 335 -15.44 3.27 -2.54
C GLU A 335 -14.21 4.19 -2.59
N ASP A 336 -13.29 3.97 -3.54
CA ASP A 336 -12.09 4.82 -3.75
C ASP A 336 -12.45 6.29 -4.09
N MET A 337 -13.58 6.52 -4.77
CA MET A 337 -14.13 7.86 -5.04
C MET A 337 -14.88 8.49 -3.87
N GLU A 338 -14.95 7.84 -2.70
CA GLU A 338 -15.77 8.22 -1.52
C GLU A 338 -17.25 8.52 -1.90
N SER A 339 -17.77 7.81 -2.91
CA SER A 339 -18.87 8.28 -3.78
C SER A 339 -20.25 7.75 -3.39
N ARG A 340 -20.88 8.41 -2.42
CA ARG A 340 -22.24 8.11 -1.91
C ARG A 340 -23.41 8.51 -2.84
N ASN A 341 -23.29 8.29 -4.15
CA ASN A 341 -24.39 8.48 -5.10
C ASN A 341 -25.44 7.39 -4.90
N SER A 342 -26.54 7.72 -4.21
CA SER A 342 -27.55 6.76 -3.76
C SER A 342 -28.31 6.06 -4.89
N HIS A 343 -28.45 6.68 -6.07
CA HIS A 343 -29.16 6.08 -7.20
C HIS A 343 -28.27 5.09 -7.97
N LEU A 344 -27.02 5.50 -8.27
CA LEU A 344 -26.03 4.60 -8.86
C LEU A 344 -25.73 3.42 -7.93
N LEU A 345 -25.53 3.67 -6.64
CA LEU A 345 -25.25 2.62 -5.65
C LEU A 345 -26.39 1.59 -5.58
N LYS A 346 -27.66 2.04 -5.64
CA LYS A 346 -28.82 1.12 -5.72
C LYS A 346 -28.84 0.29 -7.01
N LYS A 347 -28.54 0.88 -8.17
CA LYS A 347 -28.43 0.15 -9.45
C LYS A 347 -27.33 -0.91 -9.40
N ILE A 348 -26.10 -0.52 -9.02
CA ILE A 348 -24.96 -1.45 -8.89
C ILE A 348 -25.28 -2.58 -7.90
N VAL A 349 -25.80 -2.25 -6.70
CA VAL A 349 -26.22 -3.27 -5.72
C VAL A 349 -27.27 -4.23 -6.28
N SER A 350 -28.22 -3.77 -7.10
CA SER A 350 -29.21 -4.66 -7.73
C SER A 350 -28.62 -5.64 -8.75
N VAL A 351 -27.51 -5.28 -9.41
CA VAL A 351 -26.75 -6.18 -10.30
C VAL A 351 -25.94 -7.18 -9.48
N LEU A 352 -25.34 -6.73 -8.37
CA LEU A 352 -24.62 -7.60 -7.44
C LEU A 352 -25.57 -8.62 -6.76
N TYR A 353 -26.74 -8.17 -6.30
CA TYR A 353 -27.72 -8.99 -5.56
C TYR A 353 -28.20 -10.21 -6.34
N LYS A 354 -28.44 -10.03 -7.65
CA LYS A 354 -28.83 -11.09 -8.60
C LYS A 354 -27.78 -12.20 -8.75
N HIS A 355 -26.52 -11.94 -8.41
CA HIS A 355 -25.40 -12.82 -8.69
C HIS A 355 -24.55 -13.15 -7.45
N LEU A 356 -25.05 -12.87 -6.23
CA LEU A 356 -24.28 -13.05 -4.99
C LEU A 356 -23.64 -14.42 -4.86
N ASP A 357 -24.39 -15.45 -5.21
CA ASP A 357 -24.05 -16.84 -5.02
C ASP A 357 -22.86 -17.28 -5.92
N ASN A 358 -22.61 -16.53 -7.00
CA ASN A 358 -21.53 -16.77 -7.97
C ASN A 358 -20.17 -16.14 -7.56
N TYR A 359 -20.13 -15.21 -6.62
CA TYR A 359 -18.88 -14.58 -6.19
C TYR A 359 -18.04 -15.50 -5.30
N LYS A 360 -16.72 -15.36 -5.37
CA LYS A 360 -15.76 -15.98 -4.47
C LYS A 360 -15.80 -15.32 -3.09
N SER A 361 -15.38 -16.02 -2.06
CA SER A 361 -15.45 -15.55 -0.67
C SER A 361 -14.67 -14.23 -0.45
N ILE A 362 -13.56 -14.03 -1.16
CA ILE A 362 -12.79 -12.76 -1.18
C ILE A 362 -13.50 -11.61 -1.94
N GLU A 363 -14.37 -11.92 -2.88
CA GLU A 363 -15.18 -10.92 -3.60
C GLU A 363 -16.39 -10.50 -2.76
N LEU A 364 -17.00 -11.43 -2.01
CA LEU A 364 -18.04 -11.14 -1.01
C LEU A 364 -17.52 -10.21 0.10
N LEU A 365 -16.30 -10.45 0.60
CA LEU A 365 -15.64 -9.56 1.56
C LEU A 365 -15.52 -8.12 1.02
N LYS A 366 -15.04 -7.95 -0.22
CA LYS A 366 -14.95 -6.64 -0.88
C LYS A 366 -16.30 -5.94 -1.03
N ILE A 367 -17.34 -6.68 -1.42
CA ILE A 367 -18.71 -6.14 -1.50
C ILE A 367 -19.15 -5.60 -0.13
N ILE A 368 -18.91 -6.34 0.95
CA ILE A 368 -19.31 -5.93 2.31
C ILE A 368 -18.49 -4.75 2.82
N GLN A 369 -17.18 -4.70 2.51
CA GLN A 369 -16.30 -3.58 2.81
C GLN A 369 -16.81 -2.29 2.18
N ALA A 370 -16.96 -2.27 0.84
CA ALA A 370 -17.42 -1.11 0.09
C ALA A 370 -18.83 -0.65 0.50
N LEU A 371 -19.76 -1.57 0.74
CA LEU A 371 -21.12 -1.22 1.17
C LEU A 371 -21.16 -0.62 2.58
N THR A 372 -20.34 -1.12 3.50
CA THR A 372 -20.20 -0.56 4.85
C THR A 372 -19.56 0.83 4.81
N PHE A 373 -18.50 1.02 4.01
CA PHE A 373 -17.81 2.30 3.84
C PHE A 373 -18.69 3.38 3.18
N LEU A 374 -19.46 3.00 2.16
CA LEU A 374 -20.45 3.85 1.48
C LEU A 374 -21.75 4.03 2.29
N HIS A 375 -21.87 3.37 3.44
CA HIS A 375 -23.03 3.39 4.35
C HIS A 375 -24.35 2.96 3.67
N PHE A 376 -24.29 1.93 2.82
CA PHE A 376 -25.47 1.37 2.19
C PHE A 376 -26.32 0.61 3.21
N GLN A 377 -27.63 0.88 3.25
CA GLN A 377 -28.57 0.24 4.17
C GLN A 377 -29.56 -0.63 3.41
N SER A 378 -29.43 -1.96 3.56
CA SER A 378 -30.46 -2.93 3.17
C SER A 378 -30.40 -4.16 4.09
N LYS A 379 -31.45 -4.36 4.90
CA LYS A 379 -31.53 -5.49 5.83
C LYS A 379 -31.59 -6.83 5.09
N GLU A 380 -32.35 -6.90 3.99
CA GLU A 380 -32.48 -8.09 3.14
C GLU A 380 -31.12 -8.52 2.57
N LEU A 381 -30.37 -7.58 1.99
CA LEU A 381 -29.05 -7.83 1.40
C LEU A 381 -28.06 -8.40 2.44
N PHE A 382 -27.98 -7.76 3.62
CA PHE A 382 -27.07 -8.21 4.67
C PHE A 382 -27.48 -9.55 5.31
N MET A 383 -28.79 -9.87 5.34
CA MET A 383 -29.25 -11.21 5.74
C MET A 383 -28.85 -12.29 4.73
N LYS A 384 -29.14 -12.10 3.42
CA LYS A 384 -28.72 -13.09 2.40
C LYS A 384 -27.19 -13.25 2.35
N LEU A 385 -26.43 -12.17 2.46
CA LEU A 385 -24.97 -12.22 2.56
C LEU A 385 -24.50 -13.04 3.77
N ARG A 386 -25.14 -12.87 4.94
CA ARG A 386 -24.82 -13.63 6.15
C ARG A 386 -25.09 -15.13 5.98
N GLU A 387 -26.23 -15.49 5.42
CA GLU A 387 -26.61 -16.89 5.14
C GLU A 387 -25.64 -17.58 4.17
N LEU A 388 -25.23 -16.86 3.11
CA LEU A 388 -24.23 -17.31 2.13
C LEU A 388 -22.83 -17.45 2.75
N LEU A 389 -22.44 -16.55 3.67
CA LEU A 389 -21.14 -16.63 4.35
C LEU A 389 -21.10 -17.75 5.40
N LEU A 390 -22.17 -17.94 6.20
CA LEU A 390 -22.24 -19.00 7.21
C LEU A 390 -22.22 -20.39 6.58
N SER A 391 -23.03 -20.63 5.55
CA SER A 391 -23.05 -21.92 4.83
C SER A 391 -21.70 -22.26 4.19
N ARG A 392 -20.96 -21.26 3.68
CA ARG A 392 -19.58 -21.43 3.20
C ARG A 392 -18.58 -21.67 4.33
N LEU A 393 -18.75 -21.01 5.48
CA LEU A 393 -17.88 -21.15 6.65
C LEU A 393 -17.98 -22.55 7.27
N GLU A 394 -19.18 -23.12 7.34
CA GLU A 394 -19.40 -24.49 7.82
C GLU A 394 -18.90 -25.56 6.83
N ALA A 395 -18.85 -25.23 5.53
CA ALA A 395 -18.33 -26.11 4.49
C ALA A 395 -16.79 -26.08 4.38
N SER A 396 -16.18 -24.89 4.36
CA SER A 396 -14.75 -24.72 4.02
C SER A 396 -13.80 -25.30 5.07
N VAL A 397 -12.66 -25.83 4.60
CA VAL A 397 -11.57 -26.38 5.42
C VAL A 397 -10.27 -25.59 5.24
N ILE A 398 -10.29 -24.49 4.48
CA ILE A 398 -9.10 -23.74 4.07
C ILE A 398 -8.90 -22.56 5.03
N PRO A 399 -7.76 -22.45 5.75
CA PRO A 399 -7.53 -21.38 6.74
C PRO A 399 -7.73 -19.96 6.19
N SER A 400 -7.17 -19.67 5.01
CA SER A 400 -7.31 -18.38 4.33
C SER A 400 -8.74 -18.04 3.92
N GLU A 401 -9.54 -19.03 3.52
CA GLU A 401 -10.95 -18.80 3.20
C GLU A 401 -11.77 -18.58 4.48
N ILE A 402 -11.53 -19.38 5.52
CA ILE A 402 -12.20 -19.22 6.82
C ILE A 402 -11.92 -17.83 7.40
N SER A 403 -10.66 -17.38 7.39
CA SER A 403 -10.30 -16.02 7.83
C SER A 403 -11.02 -14.93 7.02
N VAL A 404 -11.13 -15.08 5.69
CA VAL A 404 -11.87 -14.14 4.81
C VAL A 404 -13.38 -14.15 5.08
N LEU A 405 -13.98 -15.32 5.29
CA LEU A 405 -15.41 -15.46 5.60
C LEU A 405 -15.74 -14.88 6.97
N VAL A 406 -14.91 -15.15 7.97
CA VAL A 406 -15.04 -14.61 9.33
C VAL A 406 -14.81 -13.09 9.33
N SER A 407 -13.82 -12.60 8.58
CA SER A 407 -13.63 -11.15 8.34
C SER A 407 -14.87 -10.49 7.73
N ALA A 408 -15.53 -11.15 6.78
CA ALA A 408 -16.75 -10.64 6.16
C ALA A 408 -17.93 -10.61 7.15
N LEU A 409 -18.10 -11.66 7.96
CA LEU A 409 -19.08 -11.71 9.04
C LEU A 409 -18.82 -10.63 10.11
N SER A 410 -17.57 -10.24 10.36
CA SER A 410 -17.19 -9.16 11.31
C SER A 410 -17.78 -7.79 10.99
N MET A 411 -18.28 -7.61 9.77
CA MET A 411 -18.80 -6.35 9.23
C MET A 411 -20.33 -6.39 9.02
N LEU A 412 -20.99 -7.51 9.34
CA LEU A 412 -22.44 -7.68 9.21
C LEU A 412 -23.16 -7.52 10.56
N PRO A 413 -24.44 -7.06 10.57
CA PRO A 413 -25.19 -6.93 11.81
C PRO A 413 -25.47 -8.27 12.52
N HIS A 414 -25.37 -8.28 13.86
CA HIS A 414 -25.63 -9.41 14.78
C HIS A 414 -24.66 -10.59 14.59
N PRO A 415 -23.41 -10.56 15.11
CA PRO A 415 -22.36 -11.55 14.81
C PRO A 415 -22.51 -12.98 15.41
N HIS A 416 -23.71 -13.42 15.80
CA HIS A 416 -23.89 -14.78 16.36
C HIS A 416 -23.52 -15.90 15.35
N LEU A 417 -22.63 -16.81 15.77
CA LEU A 417 -22.29 -18.05 15.05
C LEU A 417 -23.11 -19.26 15.52
N SER A 418 -23.19 -20.27 14.66
CA SER A 418 -23.51 -21.64 15.01
C SER A 418 -22.31 -22.32 15.71
N GLU A 419 -22.58 -23.32 16.54
CA GLU A 419 -21.54 -24.12 17.23
C GLU A 419 -20.64 -24.88 16.23
N THR A 420 -21.21 -25.29 15.09
CA THR A 420 -20.52 -25.83 13.91
C THR A 420 -19.50 -24.85 13.32
N ALA A 421 -19.84 -23.56 13.18
CA ALA A 421 -18.92 -22.55 12.67
C ALA A 421 -17.78 -22.25 13.66
N VAL A 422 -18.07 -22.17 14.97
CA VAL A 422 -17.02 -22.03 16.02
C VAL A 422 -16.04 -23.21 15.98
N SER A 423 -16.58 -24.44 15.95
CA SER A 423 -15.77 -25.67 15.87
C SER A 423 -14.90 -25.72 14.61
N ARG A 424 -15.36 -25.13 13.49
CA ARG A 424 -14.58 -25.05 12.25
C ARG A 424 -13.43 -24.04 12.33
N ILE A 425 -13.63 -22.92 13.01
CA ILE A 425 -12.56 -21.93 13.26
C ILE A 425 -11.48 -22.56 14.15
N GLU A 426 -11.87 -23.23 15.24
CA GLU A 426 -10.94 -23.95 16.12
C GLU A 426 -10.08 -24.98 15.39
N ALA A 427 -10.68 -25.76 14.49
CA ALA A 427 -9.99 -26.81 13.75
C ALA A 427 -8.88 -26.30 12.80
N VAL A 428 -8.90 -25.03 12.40
CA VAL A 428 -7.88 -24.46 11.50
C VAL A 428 -6.86 -23.55 12.19
N LEU A 429 -7.06 -23.12 13.44
CA LEU A 429 -6.13 -22.20 14.13
C LEU A 429 -4.65 -22.59 14.06
N PRO A 430 -4.23 -23.86 14.24
CA PRO A 430 -2.82 -24.23 14.17
C PRO A 430 -2.19 -24.00 12.78
N GLN A 431 -3.02 -24.01 11.73
CA GLN A 431 -2.63 -23.91 10.32
C GLN A 431 -2.66 -22.47 9.79
N CYS A 432 -3.35 -21.54 10.45
CA CYS A 432 -3.49 -20.15 10.02
C CYS A 432 -2.14 -19.41 9.97
N ASP A 433 -1.96 -18.42 9.08
CA ASP A 433 -0.84 -17.45 9.18
C ASP A 433 -1.12 -16.35 10.23
N PHE A 434 -0.14 -15.50 10.59
CA PHE A 434 -0.33 -14.49 11.64
C PHE A 434 -1.34 -13.39 11.27
N ARG A 435 -1.55 -13.12 9.97
CA ARG A 435 -2.60 -12.21 9.48
C ARG A 435 -3.96 -12.86 9.66
N GLU A 436 -4.08 -14.14 9.29
CA GLU A 436 -5.32 -14.90 9.45
C GLU A 436 -5.73 -14.97 10.92
N LEU A 437 -4.78 -15.19 11.85
CA LEU A 437 -5.01 -15.11 13.29
C LEU A 437 -5.46 -13.70 13.74
N ASN A 438 -4.78 -12.64 13.28
CA ASN A 438 -5.13 -11.25 13.59
C ASN A 438 -6.58 -10.91 13.15
N ASP A 439 -6.96 -11.33 11.95
CA ASP A 439 -8.27 -11.07 11.37
C ASP A 439 -9.38 -11.88 12.08
N LEU A 440 -9.07 -13.09 12.58
CA LEU A 440 -9.95 -13.85 13.48
C LEU A 440 -10.14 -13.17 14.86
N VAL A 441 -9.10 -12.56 15.45
CA VAL A 441 -9.26 -11.81 16.71
C VAL A 441 -10.11 -10.56 16.52
N VAL A 442 -9.90 -9.80 15.43
CA VAL A 442 -10.74 -8.62 15.11
C VAL A 442 -12.22 -8.99 14.96
N TYR A 443 -12.53 -10.18 14.45
CA TYR A 443 -13.89 -10.73 14.48
C TYR A 443 -14.38 -11.01 15.91
N LEU A 444 -13.60 -11.76 16.68
CA LEU A 444 -14.01 -12.21 18.02
C LEU A 444 -14.25 -11.04 18.98
N MET A 445 -13.40 -10.01 18.93
CA MET A 445 -13.59 -8.80 19.73
C MET A 445 -14.91 -8.09 19.39
N ARG A 446 -15.25 -7.95 18.10
CA ARG A 446 -16.55 -7.40 17.68
C ARG A 446 -17.74 -8.27 18.08
N TRP A 447 -17.57 -9.60 18.09
CA TRP A 447 -18.62 -10.52 18.53
C TRP A 447 -18.85 -10.40 20.04
N ILE A 448 -17.79 -10.44 20.86
CA ILE A 448 -17.86 -10.25 22.31
C ILE A 448 -18.48 -8.88 22.65
N GLN A 449 -18.04 -7.80 22.00
CA GLN A 449 -18.62 -6.45 22.15
C GLN A 449 -20.13 -6.41 21.81
N SER A 450 -20.60 -7.26 20.89
CA SER A 450 -22.03 -7.34 20.51
C SER A 450 -22.85 -8.20 21.48
N ASP A 451 -22.36 -9.39 21.86
CA ASP A 451 -23.06 -10.30 22.79
C ASP A 451 -23.15 -9.69 24.20
N LEU A 452 -22.18 -8.86 24.62
CA LEU A 452 -22.24 -8.07 25.86
C LEU A 452 -23.43 -7.10 25.93
N VAL A 453 -23.90 -6.59 24.79
CA VAL A 453 -25.11 -5.73 24.70
C VAL A 453 -26.39 -6.58 24.78
N CYS A 454 -26.31 -7.88 24.51
CA CYS A 454 -27.45 -8.80 24.45
C CYS A 454 -27.59 -9.76 25.65
N LEU A 455 -26.75 -9.66 26.69
CA LEU A 455 -26.84 -10.46 27.93
C LEU A 455 -26.82 -11.99 27.71
N ALA A 456 -26.17 -12.46 26.66
CA ALA A 456 -26.12 -13.89 26.31
C ALA A 456 -25.03 -14.66 27.08
N SER A 457 -25.30 -15.93 27.41
CA SER A 457 -24.38 -16.83 28.12
C SER A 457 -23.28 -17.46 27.25
N THR A 458 -23.22 -17.11 25.96
CA THR A 458 -22.27 -17.63 24.95
C THR A 458 -20.82 -17.17 25.13
N THR A 459 -20.59 -16.14 25.95
CA THR A 459 -19.28 -15.48 26.13
C THR A 459 -18.15 -16.40 26.61
N GLY A 460 -18.46 -17.48 27.34
CA GLY A 460 -17.44 -18.42 27.84
C GLY A 460 -16.60 -19.08 26.74
N LYS A 461 -17.23 -19.57 25.66
CA LYS A 461 -16.52 -20.19 24.53
C LYS A 461 -15.74 -19.18 23.69
N GLN A 462 -16.23 -17.95 23.60
CA GLN A 462 -15.58 -16.86 22.87
C GLN A 462 -14.28 -16.44 23.57
N LEU A 463 -14.29 -16.37 24.90
CA LEU A 463 -13.13 -16.03 25.72
C LEU A 463 -12.05 -17.13 25.71
N ASP A 464 -12.45 -18.40 25.79
CA ASP A 464 -11.56 -19.55 25.62
C ASP A 464 -10.89 -19.56 24.23
N LEU A 465 -11.65 -19.25 23.17
CA LEU A 465 -11.10 -19.11 21.82
C LEU A 465 -10.09 -17.95 21.70
N LEU A 466 -10.36 -16.81 22.35
CA LEU A 466 -9.43 -15.68 22.41
C LEU A 466 -8.15 -16.05 23.18
N GLN A 467 -8.26 -16.77 24.31
CA GLN A 467 -7.09 -17.24 25.07
C GLN A 467 -6.22 -18.23 24.28
N LYS A 468 -6.83 -19.11 23.47
CA LYS A 468 -6.10 -20.00 22.54
C LYS A 468 -5.33 -19.21 21.48
N LEU A 469 -5.94 -18.15 20.93
CA LEU A 469 -5.31 -17.25 19.96
C LEU A 469 -4.13 -16.49 20.57
N ASP A 470 -4.28 -15.97 21.79
CA ASP A 470 -3.21 -15.28 22.52
C ASP A 470 -2.03 -16.19 22.82
N GLN A 471 -2.29 -17.41 23.31
CA GLN A 471 -1.25 -18.42 23.55
C GLN A 471 -0.50 -18.78 22.25
N LEU A 472 -1.22 -18.98 21.15
CA LEU A 472 -0.63 -19.26 19.83
C LEU A 472 0.20 -18.09 19.30
N GLY A 473 -0.28 -16.86 19.46
CA GLY A 473 0.43 -15.63 19.07
C GLY A 473 1.73 -15.45 19.86
N ARG A 474 1.68 -15.55 21.19
CA ARG A 474 2.86 -15.48 22.08
C ARG A 474 3.88 -16.56 21.73
N HIS A 475 3.42 -17.80 21.54
CA HIS A 475 4.28 -18.93 21.16
C HIS A 475 5.00 -18.72 19.81
N ARG A 476 4.32 -18.19 18.79
CA ARG A 476 4.94 -17.90 17.48
C ARG A 476 5.99 -16.78 17.54
N LEU A 477 5.70 -15.68 18.25
CA LEU A 477 6.68 -14.62 18.49
C LEU A 477 7.90 -15.14 19.27
N GLN A 478 7.69 -16.06 20.21
CA GLN A 478 8.78 -16.72 20.93
C GLN A 478 9.61 -17.67 20.03
N GLN A 479 9.00 -18.32 19.04
CA GLN A 479 9.68 -19.27 18.14
C GLN A 479 10.41 -18.66 16.92
N SER A 480 10.23 -17.35 16.62
CA SER A 480 10.96 -16.71 15.52
C SER A 480 12.48 -16.83 15.69
N THR A 481 13.21 -17.21 14.62
CA THR A 481 14.65 -17.54 14.68
C THR A 481 15.58 -16.47 14.11
N ASN A 482 15.03 -15.44 13.44
CA ASN A 482 15.75 -14.25 12.95
C ASN A 482 14.74 -13.09 12.76
N LEU A 483 15.27 -11.89 12.49
CA LEU A 483 14.48 -10.67 12.34
C LEU A 483 13.57 -10.67 11.10
N ASP A 484 13.97 -11.31 9.99
CA ASP A 484 13.16 -11.38 8.76
C ASP A 484 11.88 -12.22 8.95
N LEU A 485 11.99 -13.38 9.59
CA LEU A 485 10.84 -14.23 9.93
C LEU A 485 9.94 -13.55 10.97
N LEU A 486 10.54 -12.95 12.00
CA LEU A 486 9.79 -12.15 12.98
C LEU A 486 9.05 -10.98 12.29
N TRP A 487 9.65 -10.36 11.27
CA TRP A 487 9.05 -9.21 10.59
C TRP A 487 7.75 -9.53 9.84
N GLU A 488 7.66 -10.65 9.11
CA GLU A 488 6.40 -11.00 8.43
C GLU A 488 5.24 -11.25 9.43
N GLU A 489 5.53 -11.75 10.64
CA GLU A 489 4.55 -11.86 11.73
C GLU A 489 4.18 -10.44 12.27
N LEU A 490 5.16 -9.61 12.64
CA LEU A 490 4.96 -8.25 13.21
C LEU A 490 4.31 -7.24 12.23
N LYS A 491 4.44 -7.48 10.92
CA LYS A 491 3.78 -6.75 9.83
C LYS A 491 2.27 -7.02 9.77
N SER A 492 1.85 -8.19 10.26
CA SER A 492 0.45 -8.61 10.34
C SER A 492 -0.27 -7.96 11.52
N LEU A 493 0.38 -7.95 12.69
CA LEU A 493 -0.13 -7.43 13.97
C LEU A 493 -0.65 -6.00 13.92
N LYS A 494 -1.96 -5.80 14.16
CA LYS A 494 -2.64 -4.49 14.15
C LYS A 494 -3.81 -4.44 15.14
N GLY A 495 -4.13 -3.22 15.60
CA GLY A 495 -5.33 -2.97 16.40
C GLY A 495 -5.24 -3.52 17.83
N GLU A 496 -6.41 -3.79 18.41
CA GLU A 496 -6.59 -4.15 19.82
C GLU A 496 -5.74 -5.35 20.23
N TRP A 497 -5.67 -6.42 19.42
CA TRP A 497 -4.88 -7.63 19.74
C TRP A 497 -3.40 -7.36 20.01
N LEU A 498 -2.78 -6.47 19.22
CA LEU A 498 -1.40 -6.05 19.46
C LEU A 498 -1.29 -5.33 20.81
N HIS A 499 -2.17 -4.38 21.08
CA HIS A 499 -2.10 -3.52 22.26
C HIS A 499 -2.44 -4.22 23.57
N GLU A 500 -3.38 -5.16 23.55
CA GLU A 500 -3.92 -5.81 24.75
C GLU A 500 -3.19 -7.12 25.08
N SER A 501 -2.84 -7.91 24.06
CA SER A 501 -2.39 -9.30 24.28
C SER A 501 -0.95 -9.61 23.88
N LEU A 502 -0.29 -8.80 23.04
CA LEU A 502 0.97 -9.19 22.37
C LEU A 502 2.07 -8.12 22.30
N VAL A 503 1.87 -6.91 22.81
CA VAL A 503 2.86 -5.82 22.67
C VAL A 503 4.16 -6.15 23.40
N GLU A 504 4.09 -6.75 24.59
CA GLU A 504 5.27 -7.07 25.40
C GLU A 504 6.10 -8.18 24.77
N GLU A 505 5.48 -9.29 24.35
CA GLU A 505 6.15 -10.34 23.57
C GLU A 505 6.72 -9.82 22.24
N SER A 506 6.05 -8.89 21.57
CA SER A 506 6.55 -8.31 20.32
C SER A 506 7.82 -7.47 20.54
N ILE A 507 7.84 -6.66 21.60
CA ILE A 507 9.01 -5.86 21.99
C ILE A 507 10.13 -6.77 22.49
N ALA A 508 9.83 -7.78 23.32
CA ALA A 508 10.80 -8.78 23.77
C ALA A 508 11.38 -9.58 22.60
N ALA A 509 10.58 -9.94 21.60
CA ALA A 509 11.03 -10.63 20.40
C ALA A 509 12.00 -9.76 19.59
N LEU A 510 11.71 -8.46 19.42
CA LEU A 510 12.61 -7.49 18.76
C LEU A 510 13.92 -7.28 19.55
N LEU A 511 13.87 -7.25 20.89
CA LEU A 511 15.07 -7.10 21.73
C LEU A 511 16.08 -8.24 21.54
N ARG A 512 15.61 -9.48 21.29
CA ARG A 512 16.50 -10.63 21.01
C ARG A 512 17.27 -10.51 19.69
N PHE A 513 16.75 -9.73 18.73
CA PHE A 513 17.34 -9.53 17.41
C PHE A 513 17.82 -8.07 17.21
N MET A 514 18.12 -7.36 18.31
CA MET A 514 18.56 -5.97 18.28
C MET A 514 19.85 -5.77 17.45
N ASP A 515 20.75 -6.75 17.47
CA ASP A 515 22.00 -6.71 16.69
C ASP A 515 21.75 -6.86 15.17
N GLU A 516 20.69 -7.57 14.76
CA GLU A 516 20.26 -7.70 13.36
C GLU A 516 19.60 -6.41 12.82
N ILE A 517 19.34 -5.40 13.67
CA ILE A 517 18.77 -4.13 13.23
C ILE A 517 19.80 -3.33 12.43
N ASP A 518 19.49 -3.08 11.15
CA ASP A 518 20.39 -2.44 10.16
C ASP A 518 19.63 -1.52 9.17
N TYR A 519 20.35 -0.80 8.32
CA TYR A 519 19.78 0.16 7.36
C TYR A 519 18.65 -0.40 6.47
N SER A 520 18.64 -1.71 6.17
CA SER A 520 17.62 -2.37 5.36
C SER A 520 16.29 -2.57 6.10
N ASN A 521 16.32 -2.49 7.43
CA ASN A 521 15.20 -2.85 8.29
C ASN A 521 14.81 -1.82 9.35
N ILE A 522 15.65 -0.83 9.73
CA ILE A 522 15.30 0.10 10.84
C ILE A 522 13.97 0.83 10.60
N ALA A 523 13.65 1.20 9.36
CA ALA A 523 12.39 1.88 9.03
C ALA A 523 11.16 0.99 9.25
N LYS A 524 11.31 -0.34 9.09
CA LYS A 524 10.27 -1.34 9.40
C LYS A 524 10.04 -1.38 10.92
N VAL A 525 11.13 -1.51 11.69
CA VAL A 525 11.10 -1.58 13.17
C VAL A 525 10.57 -0.27 13.77
N ALA A 526 11.07 0.87 13.33
CA ALA A 526 10.61 2.20 13.75
C ALA A 526 9.12 2.42 13.44
N SER A 527 8.65 1.99 12.26
CA SER A 527 7.22 1.99 11.91
C SER A 527 6.38 0.96 12.69
N PHE A 528 6.98 -0.06 13.29
CA PHE A 528 6.29 -0.96 14.23
C PHE A 528 6.15 -0.29 15.60
N LEU A 529 7.26 0.20 16.18
CA LEU A 529 7.26 0.91 17.46
C LEU A 529 6.27 2.09 17.47
N SER A 530 6.25 2.88 16.38
CA SER A 530 5.29 3.97 16.14
C SER A 530 3.83 3.57 16.31
N ARG A 531 3.48 2.31 16.00
CA ARG A 531 2.12 1.77 16.14
C ARG A 531 1.85 1.28 17.56
N THR A 532 2.82 0.63 18.21
CA THR A 532 2.63 0.02 19.55
C THR A 532 2.22 1.00 20.66
N ASN A 533 2.63 2.27 20.56
CA ASN A 533 2.59 3.26 21.64
C ASN A 533 3.43 2.86 22.89
N TYR A 534 4.28 1.83 22.78
CA TYR A 534 5.13 1.29 23.84
C TYR A 534 6.50 1.97 23.81
N LEU A 535 6.93 2.56 24.93
CA LEU A 535 8.25 3.19 25.03
C LEU A 535 9.28 2.18 25.51
N ASN A 536 10.17 1.78 24.60
CA ASN A 536 11.37 1.01 24.89
C ASN A 536 12.59 1.83 24.42
N THR A 537 13.40 2.33 25.36
CA THR A 537 14.54 3.21 25.05
C THR A 537 15.64 2.49 24.27
N LEU A 538 15.98 1.26 24.67
CA LEU A 538 17.07 0.49 24.03
C LEU A 538 16.86 0.28 22.52
N LEU A 539 15.62 -0.01 22.08
CA LEU A 539 15.31 -0.12 20.66
C LEU A 539 15.35 1.24 19.94
N LEU A 540 14.97 2.33 20.59
CA LEU A 540 15.05 3.68 20.04
C LEU A 540 16.51 4.15 19.92
N ASP A 541 17.32 3.92 20.94
CA ASP A 541 18.77 4.22 20.93
C ASP A 541 19.48 3.40 19.83
N ARG A 542 19.12 2.13 19.65
CA ARG A 542 19.61 1.30 18.52
C ARG A 542 19.21 1.89 17.18
N ILE A 543 17.96 2.32 17.00
CA ILE A 543 17.48 2.94 15.75
C ILE A 543 18.24 4.24 15.46
N ALA A 544 18.41 5.12 16.45
CA ALA A 544 19.17 6.37 16.29
C ALA A 544 20.64 6.11 15.94
N SER A 545 21.29 5.19 16.67
CA SER A 545 22.70 4.83 16.46
C SER A 545 22.95 4.23 15.08
N VAL A 546 22.09 3.32 14.61
CA VAL A 546 22.17 2.74 13.26
C VAL A 546 21.85 3.78 12.18
N ALA A 547 20.91 4.70 12.44
CA ALA A 547 20.58 5.78 11.51
C ALA A 547 21.76 6.75 11.30
N ILE A 548 22.48 7.11 12.36
CA ILE A 548 23.73 7.89 12.27
C ILE A 548 24.79 7.10 11.49
N GLN A 549 25.12 5.89 11.95
CA GLN A 549 26.22 5.09 11.41
C GLN A 549 26.08 4.71 9.94
N GLN A 550 24.84 4.65 9.41
CA GLN A 550 24.56 4.18 8.06
C GLN A 550 23.67 5.13 7.25
N VAL A 551 23.65 6.43 7.59
CA VAL A 551 22.82 7.45 6.92
C VAL A 551 22.97 7.45 5.39
N GLU A 552 24.18 7.24 4.88
CA GLU A 552 24.49 7.19 3.43
C GLU A 552 23.76 6.05 2.69
N LYS A 553 23.33 5.01 3.39
CA LYS A 553 22.58 3.87 2.85
C LYS A 553 21.07 4.01 3.02
N ILE A 554 20.60 4.99 3.82
CA ILE A 554 19.19 5.15 4.16
C ILE A 554 18.53 6.05 3.10
N HIS A 555 17.48 5.55 2.46
CA HIS A 555 16.76 6.35 1.48
C HIS A 555 15.92 7.45 2.16
N PRO A 556 15.87 8.68 1.63
CA PRO A 556 15.12 9.80 2.20
C PRO A 556 13.63 9.51 2.49
N PHE A 557 12.97 8.69 1.66
CA PHE A 557 11.59 8.23 1.89
C PHE A 557 11.41 7.44 3.20
N SER A 558 12.47 6.78 3.69
CA SER A 558 12.45 6.04 4.96
C SER A 558 12.56 6.95 6.18
N VAL A 559 13.14 8.15 6.06
CA VAL A 559 13.47 9.04 7.19
C VAL A 559 12.25 9.40 8.04
N LEU A 560 11.09 9.66 7.42
CA LEU A 560 9.85 9.91 8.17
C LEU A 560 9.49 8.73 9.08
N ALA A 561 9.58 7.49 8.59
CA ALA A 561 9.27 6.30 9.39
C ALA A 561 10.28 6.06 10.52
N ILE A 562 11.53 6.53 10.34
CA ILE A 562 12.63 6.42 11.30
C ILE A 562 12.47 7.42 12.46
N ILE A 563 12.05 8.66 12.18
CA ILE A 563 11.84 9.71 13.21
C ILE A 563 10.48 9.54 13.94
N LEU A 564 9.47 8.98 13.27
CA LEU A 564 8.11 8.87 13.79
C LEU A 564 7.96 8.27 15.21
N PRO A 565 8.69 7.20 15.64
CA PRO A 565 8.48 6.65 16.98
C PRO A 565 9.00 7.59 18.07
N PHE A 566 10.12 8.29 17.85
CA PHE A 566 10.64 9.30 18.79
C PHE A 566 9.61 10.43 19.00
N SER A 567 9.05 10.92 17.89
CA SER A 567 8.02 11.97 17.87
C SER A 567 6.71 11.55 18.55
N ILE A 568 6.27 10.30 18.35
CA ILE A 568 5.08 9.77 19.03
C ILE A 568 5.34 9.54 20.52
N LEU A 569 6.46 8.90 20.86
CA LEU A 569 6.77 8.42 22.21
C LEU A 569 7.42 9.49 23.10
N ASN A 570 7.71 10.69 22.57
CA ASN A 570 8.36 11.79 23.28
C ASN A 570 9.71 11.40 23.89
N TYR A 571 10.61 10.90 23.04
CA TYR A 571 11.91 10.40 23.48
C TYR A 571 13.05 11.01 22.67
N ASP A 572 13.94 11.71 23.36
CA ASP A 572 15.22 12.18 22.85
C ASP A 572 16.30 11.10 23.10
N PRO A 573 16.93 10.53 22.05
CA PRO A 573 18.05 9.61 22.23
C PRO A 573 19.31 10.37 22.66
N PRO A 574 20.32 9.72 23.27
CA PRO A 574 21.57 10.36 23.73
C PRO A 574 22.37 11.13 22.65
N GLN A 575 22.09 10.90 21.37
CA GLN A 575 22.76 11.49 20.21
C GLN A 575 21.79 12.36 19.37
N LYS A 576 20.76 12.97 19.98
CA LYS A 576 19.62 13.55 19.24
C LYS A 576 19.99 14.53 18.13
N ASP A 577 20.93 15.44 18.38
CA ASP A 577 21.28 16.49 17.42
C ASP A 577 22.05 15.93 16.21
N GLU A 578 22.90 14.92 16.44
CA GLU A 578 23.60 14.17 15.40
C GLU A 578 22.60 13.33 14.58
N PHE A 579 21.67 12.65 15.24
CA PHE A 579 20.62 11.85 14.62
C PHE A 579 19.66 12.68 13.76
N PHE A 580 19.07 13.74 14.31
CA PHE A 580 18.15 14.62 13.59
C PHE A 580 18.88 15.42 12.50
N GLY A 581 20.13 15.83 12.75
CA GLY A 581 21.02 16.44 11.75
C GLY A 581 21.25 15.53 10.55
N ALA A 582 21.69 14.29 10.77
CA ALA A 582 21.92 13.29 9.73
C ALA A 582 20.65 12.98 8.94
N CYS A 583 19.52 12.77 9.61
CA CYS A 583 18.23 12.53 8.97
C CYS A 583 17.76 13.71 8.10
N VAL A 584 17.89 14.96 8.57
CA VAL A 584 17.51 16.14 7.79
C VAL A 584 18.48 16.37 6.63
N GLN A 585 19.78 16.15 6.81
CA GLN A 585 20.76 16.21 5.73
C GLN A 585 20.46 15.19 4.61
N CYS A 586 20.04 13.98 4.97
CA CYS A 586 19.55 12.96 4.03
C CYS A 586 18.32 13.46 3.25
N CYS A 587 17.34 14.08 3.91
CA CYS A 587 16.18 14.67 3.22
C CYS A 587 16.54 15.89 2.34
N ASN A 588 17.51 16.71 2.74
CA ASN A 588 17.86 17.99 2.10
C ASN A 588 18.23 17.82 0.62
N SER A 589 18.97 16.77 0.26
CA SER A 589 19.34 16.47 -1.13
C SER A 589 18.16 16.03 -2.02
N TYR A 590 17.01 15.67 -1.45
CA TYR A 590 15.82 15.19 -2.17
C TYR A 590 14.58 16.10 -2.03
N LEU A 591 14.71 17.30 -1.46
CA LEU A 591 13.58 18.24 -1.24
C LEU A 591 12.87 18.74 -2.52
N GLY A 592 13.33 18.37 -3.72
CA GLY A 592 12.57 18.53 -4.97
C GLY A 592 11.68 17.31 -5.27
N THR A 593 12.22 16.11 -5.08
CA THR A 593 11.61 14.81 -5.41
C THR A 593 10.60 14.34 -4.36
N LEU A 594 10.85 14.64 -3.07
CA LEU A 594 9.99 14.22 -1.97
C LEU A 594 8.57 14.78 -2.08
N ASP A 595 7.60 13.94 -1.72
CA ASP A 595 6.17 14.25 -1.75
C ASP A 595 5.81 15.37 -0.75
N PRO A 596 5.05 16.41 -1.13
CA PRO A 596 4.71 17.53 -0.24
C PRO A 596 3.97 17.08 1.03
N GLY A 597 3.04 16.13 0.92
CA GLY A 597 2.35 15.53 2.06
C GLY A 597 3.31 14.81 3.01
N THR A 598 4.26 14.03 2.48
CA THR A 598 5.33 13.39 3.28
C THR A 598 6.19 14.44 4.00
N LEU A 599 6.57 15.53 3.34
CA LEU A 599 7.33 16.62 3.96
C LEU A 599 6.54 17.33 5.07
N VAL A 600 5.23 17.53 4.91
CA VAL A 600 4.35 18.05 5.98
C VAL A 600 4.34 17.12 7.21
N PHE A 601 4.28 15.80 7.03
CA PHE A 601 4.41 14.85 8.14
C PHE A 601 5.81 14.84 8.79
N LEU A 602 6.88 15.04 8.01
CA LEU A 602 8.25 15.11 8.51
C LEU A 602 8.48 16.38 9.35
N GLY A 603 8.15 17.55 8.81
CA GLY A 603 8.28 18.82 9.51
C GLY A 603 7.45 18.84 10.80
N PHE A 604 6.22 18.31 10.78
CA PHE A 604 5.43 18.13 12.01
C PHE A 604 6.10 17.20 13.02
N SER A 605 6.64 16.05 12.58
CA SER A 605 7.29 15.10 13.49
C SER A 605 8.53 15.70 14.16
N LEU A 606 9.30 16.51 13.44
CA LEU A 606 10.46 17.27 13.93
C LEU A 606 10.07 18.40 14.89
N ALA A 607 9.02 19.16 14.58
CA ALA A 607 8.50 20.22 15.46
C ALA A 607 7.99 19.67 16.81
N VAL A 608 7.38 18.48 16.82
CA VAL A 608 7.01 17.78 18.07
C VAL A 608 8.26 17.43 18.91
N LEU A 609 9.40 17.19 18.28
CA LEU A 609 10.70 16.89 18.88
C LEU A 609 11.56 18.15 19.17
N GLU A 610 10.97 19.35 19.11
CA GLU A 610 11.66 20.63 19.35
C GLU A 610 12.82 20.90 18.38
N TYR A 611 12.82 20.24 17.22
CA TYR A 611 13.86 20.36 16.19
C TYR A 611 13.34 21.11 14.96
N PHE A 612 13.83 22.33 14.75
CA PHE A 612 13.31 23.27 13.75
C PHE A 612 14.36 23.65 12.69
N PRO A 613 14.63 22.76 11.70
CA PRO A 613 15.64 23.00 10.67
C PRO A 613 15.20 24.09 9.69
N GLU A 614 15.83 25.27 9.79
CA GLU A 614 15.44 26.50 9.12
C GLU A 614 15.29 26.36 7.59
N ASP A 615 16.22 25.71 6.90
CA ASP A 615 16.16 25.53 5.43
C ASP A 615 14.96 24.70 4.97
N LEU A 616 14.62 23.63 5.71
CA LEU A 616 13.46 22.80 5.45
C LEU A 616 12.18 23.62 5.65
N LEU A 617 12.08 24.36 6.76
CA LEU A 617 10.90 25.16 7.09
C LEU A 617 10.70 26.31 6.09
N LYS A 618 11.76 27.04 5.73
CA LYS A 618 11.72 28.08 4.67
C LYS A 618 11.22 27.52 3.34
N LYS A 619 11.66 26.31 2.97
CA LYS A 619 11.20 25.66 1.73
C LYS A 619 9.76 25.18 1.82
N MET A 620 9.32 24.66 2.96
CA MET A 620 7.93 24.20 3.18
C MET A 620 6.91 25.34 3.29
N PHE A 621 7.30 26.53 3.73
CA PHE A 621 6.43 27.71 3.80
C PHE A 621 6.57 28.68 2.62
N ASN A 622 7.35 28.30 1.59
CA ASN A 622 7.37 28.99 0.30
C ASN A 622 6.04 28.79 -0.45
N ILE A 623 5.54 29.85 -1.08
CA ILE A 623 4.36 29.87 -1.97
C ILE A 623 4.41 28.76 -3.02
N GLU A 624 5.59 28.47 -3.59
CA GLU A 624 5.78 27.40 -4.57
C GLU A 624 5.45 26.00 -4.01
N PHE A 625 5.93 25.70 -2.80
CA PHE A 625 5.65 24.45 -2.12
C PHE A 625 4.17 24.35 -1.73
N LEU A 626 3.60 25.44 -1.19
CA LEU A 626 2.19 25.49 -0.81
C LEU A 626 1.26 25.30 -2.03
N ALA A 627 1.59 25.89 -3.18
CA ALA A 627 0.84 25.69 -4.43
C ALA A 627 0.96 24.23 -4.95
N ARG A 628 2.14 23.61 -4.86
CA ARG A 628 2.32 22.18 -5.19
C ARG A 628 1.50 21.29 -4.24
N LEU A 629 1.50 21.60 -2.95
CA LEU A 629 0.72 20.90 -1.94
C LEU A 629 -0.79 21.04 -2.17
N ASP A 630 -1.30 22.24 -2.44
CA ASP A 630 -2.72 22.44 -2.77
C ASP A 630 -3.13 21.62 -4.01
N SER A 631 -2.28 21.57 -5.05
CA SER A 631 -2.53 20.75 -6.24
C SER A 631 -2.55 19.23 -5.95
N GLN A 632 -1.81 18.77 -4.92
CA GLN A 632 -1.86 17.40 -4.42
C GLN A 632 -3.17 17.13 -3.64
N LEU A 633 -3.57 18.08 -2.79
CA LEU A 633 -4.75 17.99 -1.93
C LEU A 633 -6.08 17.93 -2.70
N GLU A 634 -6.12 18.39 -3.97
CA GLU A 634 -7.25 18.21 -4.89
C GLU A 634 -7.50 16.74 -5.32
N ILE A 635 -6.46 15.89 -5.28
CA ILE A 635 -6.49 14.54 -5.89
C ILE A 635 -6.63 13.43 -4.84
N LEU A 636 -6.01 13.61 -3.67
CA LEU A 636 -6.02 12.63 -2.60
C LEU A 636 -7.45 12.39 -2.05
N PRO A 637 -7.75 11.18 -1.53
CA PRO A 637 -8.98 10.91 -0.79
C PRO A 637 -9.20 11.96 0.31
N SER A 638 -10.45 12.39 0.55
CA SER A 638 -10.71 13.53 1.45
C SER A 638 -10.25 13.25 2.88
N SER A 639 -10.32 11.99 3.29
CA SER A 639 -9.76 11.45 4.54
C SER A 639 -8.25 11.64 4.70
N LEU A 640 -7.46 11.55 3.63
CA LEU A 640 -6.01 11.81 3.64
C LEU A 640 -5.70 13.30 3.44
N SER A 641 -6.40 13.96 2.52
CA SER A 641 -6.27 15.40 2.26
C SER A 641 -6.51 16.22 3.55
N ALA A 642 -7.58 15.91 4.29
CA ALA A 642 -7.87 16.53 5.59
C ALA A 642 -6.79 16.25 6.66
N ARG A 643 -6.19 15.05 6.68
CA ARG A 643 -5.08 14.72 7.60
C ARG A 643 -3.83 15.56 7.31
N ILE A 644 -3.50 15.76 6.04
CA ILE A 644 -2.34 16.57 5.63
C ILE A 644 -2.59 18.06 5.92
N GLN A 645 -3.77 18.60 5.57
CA GLN A 645 -4.15 19.98 5.90
C GLN A 645 -4.12 20.24 7.42
N PHE A 646 -4.61 19.31 8.23
CA PHE A 646 -4.56 19.40 9.68
C PHE A 646 -3.13 19.37 10.21
N ARG A 647 -2.24 18.55 9.64
CA ARG A 647 -0.81 18.51 10.03
C ARG A 647 -0.03 19.74 9.59
N LEU A 648 -0.32 20.32 8.42
CA LEU A 648 0.23 21.61 8.00
C LEU A 648 -0.17 22.71 9.01
N MET A 649 -1.44 22.70 9.45
CA MET A 649 -1.94 23.64 10.46
C MET A 649 -1.25 23.45 11.82
N GLU A 650 -1.03 22.20 12.26
CA GLU A 650 -0.28 21.94 13.49
C GLU A 650 1.21 22.33 13.39
N LEU A 651 1.84 22.15 12.22
CA LEU A 651 3.21 22.59 11.97
C LEU A 651 3.33 24.12 11.90
N ASN A 652 2.44 24.80 11.17
CA ASN A 652 2.39 26.26 11.12
C ASN A 652 2.15 26.84 12.52
N ARG A 653 1.31 26.20 13.34
CA ARG A 653 1.13 26.53 14.76
C ARG A 653 2.42 26.41 15.57
N ALA A 654 3.20 25.33 15.39
CA ALA A 654 4.47 25.16 16.09
C ALA A 654 5.48 26.24 15.68
N VAL A 655 5.71 26.42 14.37
CA VAL A 655 6.66 27.43 13.88
C VAL A 655 6.27 28.86 14.28
N CYS A 656 4.97 29.21 14.27
CA CYS A 656 4.52 30.53 14.72
C CYS A 656 4.67 30.79 16.24
N LEU A 657 4.94 29.77 17.05
CA LEU A 657 5.03 29.87 18.51
C LEU A 657 6.44 29.62 19.02
N GLU A 658 7.12 28.61 18.48
CA GLU A 658 8.47 28.18 18.90
C GLU A 658 9.59 28.85 18.09
N CYS A 659 9.30 29.37 16.89
CA CYS A 659 10.29 29.98 15.98
C CYS A 659 9.82 31.33 15.37
N PRO A 660 9.42 32.33 16.19
CA PRO A 660 8.89 33.61 15.70
C PRO A 660 9.89 34.38 14.81
N GLU A 661 11.20 34.19 14.99
CA GLU A 661 12.27 34.78 14.17
C GLU A 661 12.24 34.35 12.70
N LEU A 662 11.61 33.22 12.36
CA LEU A 662 11.41 32.77 10.98
C LEU A 662 10.31 33.57 10.25
N GLN A 663 9.54 34.40 10.97
CA GLN A 663 8.50 35.30 10.45
C GLN A 663 7.42 34.62 9.60
N VAL A 664 7.26 33.30 9.72
CA VAL A 664 6.23 32.53 9.01
C VAL A 664 4.85 32.99 9.49
N PRO A 665 3.97 33.48 8.61
CA PRO A 665 2.66 33.96 9.02
C PRO A 665 1.75 32.80 9.42
N TRP A 666 0.79 33.09 10.30
CA TRP A 666 -0.34 32.21 10.58
C TRP A 666 -1.44 32.43 9.53
N PHE A 667 -1.77 31.40 8.76
CA PHE A 667 -2.75 31.49 7.66
C PHE A 667 -3.98 30.57 7.83
N HIS A 668 -4.08 29.84 8.95
CA HIS A 668 -5.12 28.81 9.14
C HIS A 668 -6.40 29.25 9.86
N ASP A 669 -6.61 30.54 10.18
CA ASP A 669 -7.83 31.01 10.89
C ASP A 669 -9.14 30.51 10.26
N ARG A 670 -9.29 30.67 8.94
CA ARG A 670 -10.48 30.21 8.20
C ARG A 670 -10.64 28.69 8.20
N PHE A 671 -9.54 27.93 8.28
CA PHE A 671 -9.55 26.48 8.37
C PHE A 671 -10.03 26.04 9.77
N CYS A 672 -9.40 26.57 10.82
CA CYS A 672 -9.77 26.28 12.21
C CYS A 672 -11.23 26.67 12.51
N GLN A 673 -11.69 27.86 12.09
CA GLN A 673 -13.09 28.28 12.27
C GLN A 673 -14.08 27.31 11.64
N ARG A 674 -13.81 26.79 10.43
CA ARG A 674 -14.66 25.79 9.75
C ARG A 674 -14.68 24.42 10.45
N GLN A 675 -13.66 24.11 11.23
CA GLN A 675 -13.55 22.86 11.98
C GLN A 675 -14.23 22.98 13.35
N PHE A 676 -13.79 23.93 14.18
CA PHE A 676 -14.30 24.08 15.56
C PHE A 676 -15.75 24.59 15.64
N ASN A 677 -16.28 25.27 14.62
CA ASN A 677 -17.71 25.63 14.58
C ASN A 677 -18.65 24.40 14.39
N LYS A 678 -18.12 23.20 14.14
CA LYS A 678 -18.91 21.95 14.11
C LYS A 678 -18.97 21.29 15.48
N ASP A 679 -17.84 21.29 16.19
CA ASP A 679 -17.68 20.68 17.51
C ASP A 679 -18.19 21.62 18.63
N THR A 680 -19.46 22.02 18.53
CA THR A 680 -20.12 22.84 19.57
C THR A 680 -20.21 22.01 20.85
N GLY A 681 -19.31 22.27 21.80
CA GLY A 681 -18.86 21.30 22.80
C GLY A 681 -19.94 20.70 23.70
N VAL A 682 -20.44 19.52 23.34
CA VAL A 682 -21.19 18.64 24.24
C VAL A 682 -20.20 18.03 25.24
N MET A 683 -20.00 18.69 26.38
CA MET A 683 -19.18 18.16 27.47
C MET A 683 -19.69 16.78 27.89
N ASN A 684 -18.79 15.79 27.94
CA ASN A 684 -19.12 14.45 28.42
C ASN A 684 -19.40 14.46 29.94
N GLY A 685 -19.96 13.36 30.48
CA GLY A 685 -20.37 13.29 31.88
C GLY A 685 -19.24 13.59 32.89
N ALA A 686 -18.00 13.15 32.60
CA ALA A 686 -16.83 13.45 33.43
C ALA A 686 -16.45 14.94 33.37
N GLN A 687 -16.41 15.53 32.17
CA GLN A 687 -16.19 16.97 31.99
C GLN A 687 -17.25 17.80 32.70
N GLN A 688 -18.53 17.41 32.65
CA GLN A 688 -19.61 18.10 33.39
C GLN A 688 -19.45 17.97 34.91
N GLN A 689 -18.99 16.83 35.42
CA GLN A 689 -18.68 16.67 36.86
C GLN A 689 -17.53 17.59 37.27
N ILE A 690 -16.46 17.63 36.47
CA ILE A 690 -15.26 18.42 36.74
C ILE A 690 -15.55 19.92 36.61
N TYR A 691 -16.34 20.34 35.62
CA TYR A 691 -16.79 21.72 35.48
C TYR A 691 -17.52 22.23 36.74
N LYS A 692 -18.41 21.40 37.32
CA LYS A 692 -19.10 21.72 38.58
C LYS A 692 -18.13 21.80 39.76
N MET A 693 -17.20 20.85 39.88
CA MET A 693 -16.19 20.87 40.95
C MET A 693 -15.24 22.07 40.82
N LEU A 694 -14.80 22.43 39.61
CA LEU A 694 -14.02 23.63 39.35
C LEU A 694 -14.82 24.90 39.68
N ALA A 695 -16.09 24.98 39.31
CA ALA A 695 -16.97 26.09 39.69
C ALA A 695 -17.14 26.21 41.21
N GLU A 696 -17.26 25.10 41.93
CA GLU A 696 -17.30 25.08 43.40
C GLU A 696 -15.95 25.51 44.03
N VAL A 697 -14.80 25.06 43.49
CA VAL A 697 -13.46 25.44 43.96
C VAL A 697 -13.15 26.92 43.67
N LEU A 698 -13.60 27.44 42.54
CA LEU A 698 -13.29 28.79 42.05
C LEU A 698 -14.38 29.83 42.37
N GLY A 699 -15.34 29.51 43.25
CA GLY A 699 -16.35 30.45 43.76
C GLY A 699 -17.48 30.80 42.78
N GLY A 700 -17.62 30.07 41.68
CA GLY A 700 -18.75 30.14 40.77
C GLY A 700 -18.43 29.76 39.32
N HIS A 701 -19.47 29.45 38.56
CA HIS A 701 -19.36 29.07 37.14
C HIS A 701 -18.76 30.19 36.29
N GLN A 702 -19.04 31.45 36.63
CA GLN A 702 -18.53 32.65 35.97
C GLN A 702 -16.99 32.80 36.01
N CYS A 703 -16.32 32.04 36.88
CA CYS A 703 -14.85 31.98 37.01
C CYS A 703 -14.21 30.88 36.14
N VAL A 704 -15.01 30.06 35.44
CA VAL A 704 -14.56 28.89 34.67
C VAL A 704 -15.12 28.93 33.26
N LYS A 705 -14.24 28.96 32.26
CA LYS A 705 -14.60 28.97 30.84
C LYS A 705 -14.31 27.59 30.23
N PRO A 706 -15.32 26.74 30.01
CA PRO A 706 -15.14 25.41 29.45
C PRO A 706 -14.84 25.47 27.94
N SER A 707 -14.06 24.52 27.43
CA SER A 707 -13.75 24.37 26.00
C SER A 707 -13.22 25.65 25.34
N ALA A 708 -12.33 26.37 26.02
CA ALA A 708 -11.74 27.60 25.50
C ALA A 708 -10.88 27.34 24.25
N LEU A 709 -10.75 28.34 23.39
CA LEU A 709 -9.82 28.35 22.26
C LEU A 709 -8.80 29.47 22.47
N SER A 710 -7.52 29.09 22.42
CA SER A 710 -6.38 30.02 22.40
C SER A 710 -6.24 30.73 21.03
N PRO A 711 -5.42 31.79 20.91
CA PRO A 711 -5.27 32.58 19.68
C PRO A 711 -4.77 31.80 18.45
N TYR A 712 -4.23 30.60 18.64
CA TYR A 712 -3.77 29.67 17.60
C TYR A 712 -4.59 28.36 17.56
N TYR A 713 -5.77 28.34 18.18
CA TYR A 713 -6.72 27.23 18.18
C TYR A 713 -6.20 25.91 18.78
N HIS A 714 -5.35 25.95 19.82
CA HIS A 714 -5.37 24.89 20.82
C HIS A 714 -6.67 25.00 21.61
N THR A 715 -7.41 23.90 21.68
CA THR A 715 -8.51 23.72 22.63
C THR A 715 -7.94 23.61 24.04
N VAL A 716 -8.62 24.21 25.02
CA VAL A 716 -8.28 24.12 26.44
C VAL A 716 -9.51 23.59 27.18
N GLY A 717 -9.34 22.50 27.94
CA GLY A 717 -10.44 21.81 28.63
C GLY A 717 -11.26 22.75 29.51
N PHE A 718 -10.59 23.41 30.46
CA PHE A 718 -11.14 24.54 31.22
C PHE A 718 -10.10 25.65 31.36
N GLU A 719 -10.53 26.89 31.19
CA GLU A 719 -9.70 28.08 31.37
C GLU A 719 -10.22 28.86 32.60
N CYS A 720 -9.34 29.25 33.52
CA CYS A 720 -9.65 30.19 34.59
C CYS A 720 -8.55 31.25 34.72
N ILE A 721 -8.84 32.35 35.43
CA ILE A 721 -7.90 33.44 35.68
C ILE A 721 -7.86 33.68 37.19
N LEU A 722 -6.66 33.72 37.77
CA LEU A 722 -6.44 34.11 39.16
C LEU A 722 -5.77 35.50 39.22
N ASP A 723 -6.18 36.33 40.18
CA ASP A 723 -5.45 37.56 40.50
C ASP A 723 -4.15 37.26 41.28
N LYS A 724 -3.37 38.31 41.56
CA LYS A 724 -2.12 38.22 42.32
C LYS A 724 -2.25 37.79 43.78
N ARG A 725 -3.47 37.67 44.31
CA ARG A 725 -3.80 37.09 45.61
C ARG A 725 -4.39 35.68 45.47
N LYS A 726 -4.19 35.06 44.29
CA LYS A 726 -4.75 33.78 43.85
C LYS A 726 -6.28 33.72 43.88
N LYS A 727 -6.98 34.86 43.85
CA LYS A 727 -8.45 34.90 43.82
C LYS A 727 -8.98 34.75 42.39
N PRO A 728 -9.99 33.89 42.14
CA PRO A 728 -10.58 33.73 40.83
C PRO A 728 -11.25 35.01 40.31
N LEU A 729 -11.08 35.31 39.02
CA LEU A 729 -11.69 36.45 38.34
C LEU A 729 -12.83 36.02 37.41
N PRO A 730 -14.00 36.69 37.44
CA PRO A 730 -15.12 36.37 36.58
C PRO A 730 -14.97 36.94 35.15
N TYR A 731 -15.23 36.12 34.13
CA TYR A 731 -15.07 36.52 32.71
C TYR A 731 -15.99 37.68 32.26
N GLU A 732 -17.11 37.87 32.96
CA GLU A 732 -18.11 38.89 32.65
C GLU A 732 -17.56 40.32 32.83
N SER A 733 -16.50 40.51 33.64
CA SER A 733 -15.89 41.83 33.87
C SER A 733 -14.94 42.33 32.76
N HIS A 734 -14.64 41.51 31.75
CA HIS A 734 -13.65 41.84 30.71
C HIS A 734 -14.16 41.76 29.26
N SER A 735 -15.45 41.44 29.06
CA SER A 735 -16.03 41.15 27.74
C SER A 735 -16.54 42.40 27.00
N ILE A 736 -15.64 43.31 26.60
CA ILE A 736 -16.01 44.51 25.82
C ILE A 736 -16.32 44.13 24.36
N ALA A 737 -17.60 43.85 24.12
CA ALA A 737 -18.31 43.76 22.83
C ALA A 737 -17.85 42.69 21.80
N PRO A 738 -18.80 41.96 21.16
CA PRO A 738 -18.49 41.12 20.01
C PRO A 738 -18.16 42.00 18.79
N ARG A 739 -16.87 42.19 18.49
CA ARG A 739 -16.38 43.01 17.37
C ARG A 739 -16.88 42.45 16.03
N LYS A 740 -17.93 43.06 15.48
CA LYS A 740 -18.35 42.85 14.09
C LYS A 740 -17.21 43.18 13.13
N SER A 741 -17.20 42.46 12.01
CA SER A 741 -16.17 42.49 10.96
C SER A 741 -15.77 43.90 10.48
N LEU A 742 -14.46 44.17 10.45
CA LEU A 742 -13.87 45.13 9.50
C LEU A 742 -12.41 44.75 9.19
N GLY A 743 -11.97 45.09 7.98
CA GLY A 743 -10.84 44.44 7.31
C GLY A 743 -9.41 44.75 7.78
N MET A 744 -8.52 43.87 7.29
CA MET A 744 -7.23 44.23 6.69
C MET A 744 -6.19 44.96 7.57
N HIS A 745 -5.98 44.51 8.81
CA HIS A 745 -4.70 44.74 9.51
C HIS A 745 -4.31 43.49 10.30
N TRP A 746 -3.09 42.98 10.10
CA TRP A 746 -2.65 41.68 10.63
C TRP A 746 -2.23 41.72 12.12
N ASP A 747 -2.13 42.92 12.67
CA ASP A 747 -1.47 43.23 13.94
C ASP A 747 -2.49 43.43 15.09
N SER A 748 -3.49 42.54 15.18
CA SER A 748 -4.68 42.76 16.04
C SER A 748 -5.20 41.52 16.78
N ARG A 749 -4.34 40.50 17.02
CA ARG A 749 -4.59 39.48 18.03
C ARG A 749 -4.22 39.98 19.44
N VAL A 750 -4.74 41.16 19.80
CA VAL A 750 -4.70 41.67 21.17
C VAL A 750 -5.75 40.91 21.97
N GLU A 751 -5.30 39.90 22.72
CA GLU A 751 -6.12 39.27 23.76
C GLU A 751 -6.64 40.32 24.75
N PRO A 752 -7.78 40.05 25.45
CA PRO A 752 -8.19 40.89 26.57
C PRO A 752 -7.04 40.95 27.58
N ARG A 753 -6.42 42.14 27.72
CA ARG A 753 -5.26 42.34 28.58
C ARG A 753 -5.61 41.89 30.00
N LEU A 754 -4.95 40.82 30.45
CA LEU A 754 -5.05 40.34 31.82
C LEU A 754 -4.70 41.49 32.78
N PRO A 755 -5.33 41.59 33.95
CA PRO A 755 -4.89 42.50 34.99
C PRO A 755 -3.40 42.28 35.30
N PRO A 756 -2.63 43.34 35.64
CA PRO A 756 -1.24 43.16 36.04
C PRO A 756 -1.12 42.13 37.16
N GLU A 757 -0.13 41.23 37.03
CA GLU A 757 0.15 40.15 37.98
C GLU A 757 -0.96 39.07 38.08
N ALA A 758 -1.92 39.01 37.12
CA ALA A 758 -2.91 37.94 37.03
C ALA A 758 -2.42 36.75 36.17
N GLU A 759 -2.69 35.54 36.64
CA GLU A 759 -2.30 34.27 36.01
C GLU A 759 -3.49 33.66 35.25
N ARG A 760 -3.30 33.32 33.96
CA ARG A 760 -4.27 32.50 33.21
C ARG A 760 -3.87 31.03 33.33
N ILE A 761 -4.81 30.19 33.70
CA ILE A 761 -4.60 28.76 33.92
C ILE A 761 -5.36 27.95 32.87
N ALA A 762 -4.67 27.02 32.22
CA ALA A 762 -5.25 25.98 31.37
C ALA A 762 -5.31 24.67 32.16
N ILE A 763 -6.51 24.11 32.32
CA ILE A 763 -6.74 22.83 33.01
C ILE A 763 -7.07 21.77 31.97
N GLU A 764 -6.16 20.79 31.85
CA GLU A 764 -6.12 19.80 30.78
C GLU A 764 -6.27 18.38 31.34
N LEU A 765 -7.33 17.69 30.94
CA LEU A 765 -7.61 16.31 31.35
C LEU A 765 -6.99 15.34 30.35
N LEU A 766 -5.99 14.59 30.80
CA LEU A 766 -5.21 13.69 29.95
C LEU A 766 -5.79 12.27 30.01
N ASP A 767 -6.41 11.83 28.91
CA ASP A 767 -6.87 10.45 28.76
C ASP A 767 -5.71 9.47 28.52
N VAL A 768 -6.00 8.16 28.49
CA VAL A 768 -5.00 7.10 28.26
C VAL A 768 -4.21 7.27 26.96
N ARG A 769 -4.77 7.94 25.94
CA ARG A 769 -4.11 8.17 24.65
C ARG A 769 -3.06 9.29 24.72
N ALA A 770 -3.04 10.09 25.79
CA ALA A 770 -1.99 11.07 26.05
C ALA A 770 -0.67 10.42 26.50
N PHE A 771 -0.69 9.17 26.97
CA PHE A 771 0.47 8.47 27.56
C PHE A 771 0.95 7.28 26.73
N CYS A 772 2.15 6.79 27.01
CA CYS A 772 2.64 5.49 26.51
C CYS A 772 1.83 4.33 27.13
N SER A 773 1.80 3.17 26.46
CA SER A 773 1.00 2.02 26.91
C SER A 773 1.58 1.30 28.12
N ASN A 774 2.89 1.39 28.34
CA ASN A 774 3.62 0.63 29.36
C ASN A 774 4.03 1.44 30.60
N ILE A 775 4.12 2.76 30.49
CA ILE A 775 4.51 3.67 31.57
C ILE A 775 3.75 5.00 31.45
N PRO A 776 3.54 5.76 32.55
CA PRO A 776 2.84 7.05 32.56
C PRO A 776 3.65 8.20 31.92
N HIS A 777 4.40 7.93 30.86
CA HIS A 777 5.18 8.91 30.10
C HIS A 777 4.30 9.67 29.11
N LEU A 778 4.44 11.00 29.07
CA LEU A 778 3.61 11.88 28.24
C LEU A 778 4.09 11.89 26.78
N LYS A 779 3.20 11.58 25.83
CA LYS A 779 3.52 11.49 24.40
C LYS A 779 3.62 12.85 23.71
N GLY A 780 4.37 12.90 22.59
CA GLY A 780 4.96 14.14 22.07
C GLY A 780 3.94 15.21 21.71
N LYS A 781 2.81 14.83 21.08
CA LYS A 781 1.73 15.78 20.78
C LYS A 781 1.11 16.42 22.04
N SER A 782 1.08 15.71 23.17
CA SER A 782 0.58 16.23 24.45
C SER A 782 1.61 17.13 25.14
N ALA A 783 2.90 16.79 25.03
CA ALA A 783 4.02 17.61 25.50
C ALA A 783 4.11 18.94 24.71
N MET A 784 4.13 18.86 23.38
CA MET A 784 4.08 20.02 22.47
C MET A 784 2.85 20.90 22.74
N LYS A 785 1.66 20.31 23.00
CA LYS A 785 0.47 21.09 23.39
C LYS A 785 0.69 21.87 24.69
N LYS A 786 1.33 21.26 25.71
CA LYS A 786 1.65 21.92 26.98
C LYS A 786 2.59 23.11 26.73
N ARG A 787 3.74 22.88 26.09
CA ARG A 787 4.74 23.91 25.76
C ARG A 787 4.15 25.09 24.97
N HIS A 788 3.34 24.80 23.94
CA HIS A 788 2.64 25.84 23.17
C HIS A 788 1.69 26.70 24.02
N LEU A 789 1.02 26.12 25.03
CA LEU A 789 0.15 26.89 25.93
C LEU A 789 0.98 27.71 26.93
N GLU A 790 2.10 27.19 27.40
CA GLU A 790 3.05 27.92 28.26
C GLU A 790 3.68 29.11 27.53
N ILE A 791 4.06 28.95 26.25
CA ILE A 791 4.48 30.04 25.35
C ILE A 791 3.37 31.10 25.17
N LEU A 792 2.10 30.68 25.16
CA LEU A 792 0.93 31.57 25.11
C LEU A 792 0.56 32.18 26.49
N GLY A 793 1.43 32.07 27.49
CA GLY A 793 1.24 32.69 28.81
C GLY A 793 0.25 31.98 29.72
N TYR A 794 -0.09 30.71 29.45
CA TYR A 794 -0.89 29.88 30.34
C TYR A 794 0.00 29.11 31.31
N ARG A 795 -0.34 29.11 32.60
CA ARG A 795 0.10 28.04 33.50
C ARG A 795 -0.75 26.79 33.22
N VAL A 796 -0.11 25.69 32.81
CA VAL A 796 -0.85 24.47 32.43
C VAL A 796 -0.88 23.48 33.59
N ILE A 797 -2.09 23.19 34.08
CA ILE A 797 -2.37 22.11 35.02
C ILE A 797 -2.86 20.91 34.21
N GLN A 798 -2.05 19.86 34.14
CA GLN A 798 -2.44 18.58 33.54
C GLN A 798 -2.93 17.63 34.63
N ILE A 799 -4.06 16.96 34.39
CA ILE A 799 -4.69 16.01 35.31
C ILE A 799 -4.69 14.63 34.62
N PRO A 800 -3.82 13.69 35.03
CA PRO A 800 -3.75 12.35 34.44
C PRO A 800 -4.94 11.46 34.79
N TYR A 801 -5.42 10.65 33.84
CA TYR A 801 -6.53 9.72 34.09
C TYR A 801 -6.23 8.69 35.20
N PHE A 802 -4.97 8.27 35.37
CA PHE A 802 -4.59 7.28 36.37
C PHE A 802 -4.60 7.85 37.80
N GLU A 803 -4.27 9.13 37.97
CA GLU A 803 -4.45 9.84 39.24
C GLU A 803 -5.93 10.10 39.51
N TRP A 804 -6.64 10.69 38.53
CA TRP A 804 -8.02 11.11 38.67
C TRP A 804 -9.01 9.96 38.94
N ASN A 805 -8.73 8.78 38.40
CA ASN A 805 -9.52 7.56 38.63
C ASN A 805 -8.91 6.63 39.69
N SER A 806 -7.87 7.07 40.42
CA SER A 806 -7.28 6.29 41.51
C SER A 806 -8.26 6.09 42.68
N MET A 807 -8.01 5.08 43.53
CA MET A 807 -8.79 4.87 44.76
C MET A 807 -8.68 6.06 45.74
N ALA A 808 -7.57 6.80 45.74
CA ALA A 808 -7.43 8.03 46.52
C ALA A 808 -8.41 9.12 46.04
N MET A 809 -8.67 9.18 44.74
CA MET A 809 -9.59 10.12 44.09
C MET A 809 -11.03 9.53 43.95
N SER A 810 -11.44 8.68 44.90
CA SER A 810 -12.77 8.06 44.89
C SER A 810 -13.89 8.95 45.46
N THR A 811 -13.58 9.82 46.43
CA THR A 811 -14.57 10.73 47.06
C THR A 811 -14.62 12.09 46.36
N LYS A 812 -15.73 12.82 46.54
CA LYS A 812 -15.84 14.20 46.04
C LYS A 812 -14.80 15.10 46.70
N ASP A 813 -14.64 14.98 48.02
CA ASP A 813 -13.78 15.89 48.79
C ASP A 813 -12.31 15.72 48.42
N ALA A 814 -11.83 14.48 48.21
CA ALA A 814 -10.47 14.24 47.71
C ALA A 814 -10.23 14.89 46.34
N ARG A 815 -11.21 14.82 45.42
CA ARG A 815 -11.15 15.49 44.11
C ARG A 815 -11.16 17.01 44.24
N MET A 816 -11.96 17.56 45.15
CA MET A 816 -12.01 19.00 45.43
C MET A 816 -10.69 19.49 46.03
N ASP A 817 -10.09 18.73 46.94
CA ASP A 817 -8.81 19.05 47.58
C ASP A 817 -7.64 18.98 46.59
N TYR A 818 -7.56 17.93 45.78
CA TYR A 818 -6.58 17.82 44.67
C TYR A 818 -6.67 19.02 43.71
N LEU A 819 -7.89 19.47 43.36
CA LEU A 819 -8.09 20.65 42.53
C LEU A 819 -7.65 21.95 43.22
N ARG A 820 -7.92 22.11 44.53
CA ARG A 820 -7.44 23.26 45.33
C ARG A 820 -5.91 23.29 45.40
N GLU A 821 -5.30 22.15 45.69
CA GLU A 821 -3.84 21.99 45.77
C GLU A 821 -3.18 22.36 44.43
N HIS A 822 -3.68 21.83 43.31
CA HIS A 822 -3.15 22.15 41.99
C HIS A 822 -3.38 23.61 41.57
N LEU A 823 -4.55 24.20 41.87
CA LEU A 823 -4.83 25.60 41.51
C LEU A 823 -4.04 26.59 42.38
N PHE A 824 -4.15 26.46 43.70
CA PHE A 824 -3.68 27.46 44.66
C PHE A 824 -2.31 27.13 45.27
N GLY A 825 -1.88 25.86 45.28
CA GLY A 825 -0.68 25.41 45.99
C GLY A 825 -0.89 25.18 47.49
N GLU A 826 -2.14 25.12 47.95
CA GLU A 826 -2.52 24.89 49.34
C GLU A 826 -2.81 23.40 49.56
N GLY A 827 -1.76 22.63 49.87
CA GLY A 827 -1.90 21.30 50.48
C GLY A 827 -2.47 21.41 51.91
N LYS A 828 -3.04 20.31 52.42
CA LYS A 828 -3.76 20.33 53.71
C LYS A 828 -2.87 20.78 54.87
N SER A 829 -3.36 21.79 55.61
CA SER A 829 -2.87 22.21 56.92
C SER A 829 -3.44 21.35 58.05
#